data_AF-A0A4U5NKN0-F1
#
_entry.id   AF-A0A4U5NKN0-F1
#
_cell.length_a   1.000
_cell.length_b   1.000
_cell.length_c   1.000
_cell.angle_alpha   90.00
_cell.angle_beta   90.00
_cell.angle_gamma   90.00
#
_symmetry.space_group_name_H-M   'P 1'
#
loop_
_entity.id
_entity.type
_entity.pdbx_description
1 polymer ?
#
loop_
_entity_poly.entity_id
_entity_poly.type
_entity_poly.pdbx_seq_one_letter_code
_entity_poly.pdbx_strand_id
1 'polypeptide(L)'
;MASILRFRKLCYVEPVKFQSFQPQKIDKKEETVATEAKTALEKNEKRNKRQPKEWSCINSCCWVIGYLCTTWWLLLVLFNCLPATFPGFQVLESPGTRLKLEGLTALHPVVLVPGIVTGGLELWEGKPCAEGLFRKRLWGGSFTELFKKNQIWFTLSNPLSIVPLCLLEHLALHNETGLDPPGIRLRAVPGLVAADYFAPGYFVWAVLIENLAKIGYEGKNMHMAAYDWRLSFQNTEIRDQTLSRLKSQIELMYVTNGYMKVVVVPHSMGVIYFLHFLKWVETPPPMGGGGGPGWCAKHIKAIMNIGPVFLGVPKAVSNLFSAEAKDVASLRAMDPGVLDSEILRLQALEHVMRVTRTWDSIASLLPKGGETIWGNLDWSPEEGHACDLSKKRYSQASAGDKDTNDSDVKMGFHVKESKYGRIISFGKETLQLSSSQLPSVDTKEFLGTRTNKNTNSACGGEVWTEYDEMCRETIPKIAENKPYTARTVLDLLRFVAPKMMQRVESHLSYGIADNLDDPKYNRYKYWSNPLETKLPDAPDIEIYCSYGVGIPTERSYIYKLSPNDKCKSIPFRIDSSVDGDEDSCLRGGVYLTDGDETVPVISAGFMCAKGWRGRTRFNPSGIATYIREYRHKPPASLLEGRGLESGAHVDILGNFALIEDVLRVAAGATGAEIGGDRVYSDIFRMSDRVNLRL
;
A
#
# COMPACT_ATOMS: atom_id res chain seq x y z
N MET A 1 8.79 -31.05 -58.54
CA MET A 1 10.16 -31.53 -58.19
C MET A 1 10.26 -31.32 -56.68
N ALA A 2 10.16 -32.35 -55.82
CA ALA A 2 11.09 -33.48 -55.60
C ALA A 2 12.37 -33.06 -54.84
N SER A 3 12.96 -33.84 -53.92
CA SER A 3 12.47 -34.93 -53.04
C SER A 3 13.63 -35.38 -52.09
N ILE A 4 13.31 -36.01 -50.95
CA ILE A 4 14.04 -37.18 -50.38
C ILE A 4 15.47 -37.04 -49.73
N LEU A 5 15.60 -37.58 -48.49
CA LEU A 5 16.81 -38.18 -47.82
C LEU A 5 18.06 -37.28 -47.52
N ARG A 6 19.07 -37.63 -46.68
CA ARG A 6 19.20 -38.36 -45.37
C ARG A 6 20.59 -38.13 -44.73
N PHE A 7 20.67 -38.28 -43.39
CA PHE A 7 21.76 -38.92 -42.58
C PHE A 7 23.10 -38.23 -42.17
N ARG A 8 23.41 -38.41 -40.86
CA ARG A 8 24.68 -38.76 -40.16
C ARG A 8 25.86 -37.76 -39.98
N LYS A 9 26.00 -37.27 -38.73
CA LYS A 9 27.01 -37.64 -37.67
C LYS A 9 28.54 -37.67 -37.96
N LEU A 10 29.33 -37.18 -36.98
CA LEU A 10 30.80 -37.32 -36.76
C LEU A 10 31.68 -36.32 -37.58
N CYS A 11 32.87 -35.83 -37.16
CA CYS A 11 33.61 -35.96 -35.89
C CYS A 11 34.61 -34.80 -35.59
N TYR A 12 35.23 -34.86 -34.39
CA TYR A 12 36.43 -34.17 -33.83
C TYR A 12 37.51 -33.58 -34.77
N VAL A 13 38.14 -32.46 -34.33
CA VAL A 13 39.62 -32.21 -34.30
C VAL A 13 39.98 -31.31 -33.07
N GLU A 14 41.21 -31.41 -32.54
CA GLU A 14 41.77 -30.69 -31.38
C GLU A 14 42.64 -29.44 -31.76
N PRO A 15 43.01 -28.55 -30.79
CA PRO A 15 43.84 -27.34 -31.04
C PRO A 15 45.35 -27.51 -30.81
N VAL A 16 46.19 -26.69 -31.48
CA VAL A 16 47.67 -26.68 -31.33
C VAL A 16 48.25 -25.24 -31.23
N LYS A 17 49.42 -25.12 -30.59
CA LYS A 17 50.22 -23.91 -30.25
C LYS A 17 51.05 -23.40 -31.47
N PHE A 18 51.91 -22.35 -31.48
CA PHE A 18 52.58 -21.49 -30.45
C PHE A 18 53.24 -20.24 -31.14
N GLN A 19 53.71 -19.23 -30.36
CA GLN A 19 54.83 -18.28 -30.69
C GLN A 19 54.60 -17.18 -31.76
N SER A 20 55.30 -16.02 -31.83
CA SER A 20 56.41 -15.41 -31.04
C SER A 20 56.65 -13.89 -31.27
N PHE A 21 57.30 -13.21 -30.29
CA PHE A 21 58.35 -12.15 -30.39
C PHE A 21 58.11 -10.65 -30.77
N GLN A 22 58.65 -9.76 -29.89
CA GLN A 22 59.40 -8.47 -30.13
C GLN A 22 58.69 -7.24 -30.76
N PRO A 23 59.03 -5.98 -30.35
CA PRO A 23 60.26 -5.25 -30.79
C PRO A 23 60.93 -4.34 -29.72
N GLN A 24 61.66 -3.28 -30.13
CA GLN A 24 62.64 -2.44 -29.38
C GLN A 24 62.51 -0.93 -29.81
N LYS A 25 63.31 0.10 -29.46
CA LYS A 25 64.65 0.28 -28.80
C LYS A 25 64.93 1.79 -28.50
N ILE A 26 65.97 2.12 -27.68
CA ILE A 26 66.78 3.38 -27.70
C ILE A 26 66.07 4.71 -27.25
N ASP A 27 66.68 5.72 -26.60
CA ASP A 27 68.10 6.02 -26.24
C ASP A 27 68.31 6.71 -24.84
N LYS A 28 69.58 7.05 -24.52
CA LYS A 28 70.21 7.45 -23.22
C LYS A 28 70.05 8.90 -22.70
N LYS A 29 70.30 9.10 -21.39
CA LYS A 29 71.43 9.86 -20.74
C LYS A 29 71.38 9.66 -19.19
N GLU A 30 72.48 9.36 -18.46
CA GLU A 30 73.59 10.23 -17.95
C GLU A 30 73.09 11.31 -16.94
N GLU A 31 73.67 11.52 -15.74
CA GLU A 31 74.97 11.08 -15.19
C GLU A 31 75.04 10.98 -13.62
N THR A 32 76.17 10.42 -13.13
CA THR A 32 76.95 10.47 -11.85
C THR A 32 76.53 11.39 -10.65
N VAL A 33 76.97 11.22 -9.38
CA VAL A 33 77.93 10.30 -8.68
C VAL A 33 77.51 10.09 -7.19
N ALA A 34 78.06 9.06 -6.48
CA ALA A 34 78.07 8.99 -5.01
C ALA A 34 79.20 8.06 -4.42
N THR A 35 79.43 8.14 -3.10
CA THR A 35 80.33 7.34 -2.23
C THR A 35 79.66 7.18 -0.83
N GLU A 36 79.93 6.24 0.09
CA GLU A 36 80.74 4.99 0.13
C GLU A 36 79.84 3.86 0.78
N ALA A 37 80.15 2.91 1.70
CA ALA A 37 81.33 2.51 2.46
C ALA A 37 81.42 1.00 2.84
N LYS A 38 82.65 0.47 2.80
CA LYS A 38 83.32 -0.57 3.64
C LYS A 38 82.58 -1.66 4.49
N THR A 39 82.94 -2.92 4.16
CA THR A 39 83.58 -3.99 5.00
C THR A 39 82.82 -5.02 5.87
N ALA A 40 83.50 -6.18 5.99
CA ALA A 40 83.37 -7.32 6.92
C ALA A 40 82.19 -8.31 6.67
N LEU A 41 82.37 -9.64 6.57
CA LEU A 41 83.03 -10.65 7.44
C LEU A 41 82.45 -10.75 8.87
N GLU A 42 82.33 -11.92 9.50
CA GLU A 42 82.09 -13.29 9.01
C GLU A 42 81.74 -14.19 10.22
N LYS A 43 80.78 -15.11 10.06
CA LYS A 43 80.64 -16.42 10.75
C LYS A 43 80.50 -16.54 12.30
N ASN A 44 79.82 -17.64 12.64
CA ASN A 44 79.91 -18.45 13.87
C ASN A 44 79.42 -17.89 15.21
N GLU A 45 78.23 -18.35 15.61
CA GLU A 45 78.17 -19.40 16.65
C GLU A 45 77.08 -20.43 16.32
N LYS A 46 77.32 -21.71 16.69
CA LYS A 46 76.32 -22.80 16.62
C LYS A 46 76.02 -23.29 18.03
N ARG A 47 74.76 -23.19 18.49
CA ARG A 47 74.29 -24.02 19.62
C ARG A 47 72.80 -24.33 19.54
N ASN A 48 72.46 -25.57 19.88
CA ASN A 48 71.12 -26.14 19.71
C ASN A 48 70.06 -25.48 20.61
N LYS A 49 68.82 -25.36 20.11
CA LYS A 49 67.59 -25.43 20.91
C LYS A 49 66.42 -25.95 20.07
N ARG A 50 65.43 -26.52 20.74
CA ARG A 50 64.27 -27.21 20.15
C ARG A 50 63.26 -26.20 19.58
N GLN A 51 62.48 -26.61 18.58
CA GLN A 51 61.17 -25.99 18.27
C GLN A 51 60.05 -27.05 18.34
N PRO A 52 58.84 -26.68 18.82
CA PRO A 52 57.66 -27.53 18.79
C PRO A 52 56.98 -27.52 17.41
N LYS A 53 56.00 -28.40 17.20
CA LYS A 53 55.18 -28.41 15.98
C LYS A 53 54.19 -27.24 15.96
N GLU A 54 54.19 -26.46 14.89
CA GLU A 54 52.99 -25.73 14.46
C GLU A 54 52.19 -26.62 13.49
N TRP A 55 50.95 -26.92 13.84
CA TRP A 55 49.92 -27.35 12.87
C TRP A 55 49.04 -26.13 12.61
N SER A 56 49.16 -25.54 11.42
CA SER A 56 48.51 -24.25 11.15
C SER A 56 46.99 -24.38 11.05
N CYS A 57 46.29 -23.35 11.53
CA CYS A 57 44.83 -23.29 11.62
C CYS A 57 44.11 -23.48 10.27
N ILE A 58 44.82 -23.29 9.16
CA ILE A 58 44.34 -23.44 7.77
C ILE A 58 43.65 -24.80 7.57
N ASN A 59 44.27 -25.89 8.01
CA ASN A 59 43.67 -27.23 7.88
C ASN A 59 42.37 -27.36 8.69
N SER A 60 42.30 -26.77 9.89
CA SER A 60 41.09 -26.82 10.72
C SER A 60 39.94 -26.03 10.08
N CYS A 61 40.21 -24.81 9.59
CA CYS A 61 39.20 -24.01 8.88
C CYS A 61 38.68 -24.71 7.62
N CYS A 62 39.54 -25.33 6.82
CA CYS A 62 39.12 -26.08 5.63
C CYS A 62 38.22 -27.28 5.98
N TRP A 63 38.48 -27.99 7.08
CA TRP A 63 37.62 -29.08 7.55
C TRP A 63 36.28 -28.57 8.12
N VAL A 64 36.25 -27.45 8.84
CA VAL A 64 35.01 -26.82 9.33
C VAL A 64 34.14 -26.31 8.18
N ILE A 65 34.73 -25.63 7.19
CA ILE A 65 34.03 -25.19 5.98
C ILE A 65 33.53 -26.40 5.19
N GLY A 66 34.33 -27.47 5.07
CA GLY A 66 33.92 -28.73 4.48
C GLY A 66 32.68 -29.33 5.16
N TYR A 67 32.68 -29.41 6.50
CA TYR A 67 31.53 -29.89 7.29
C TYR A 67 30.30 -29.00 7.18
N LEU A 68 30.44 -27.68 7.17
CA LEU A 68 29.32 -26.76 6.96
C LEU A 68 28.73 -26.92 5.56
N CYS A 69 29.56 -27.05 4.52
CA CYS A 69 29.10 -27.30 3.17
C CYS A 69 28.42 -28.68 3.02
N THR A 70 28.97 -29.76 3.59
CA THR A 70 28.35 -31.09 3.49
C THR A 70 27.09 -31.22 4.31
N THR A 71 27.03 -30.62 5.51
CA THR A 71 25.79 -30.58 6.31
C THR A 71 24.71 -29.71 5.67
N TRP A 72 25.06 -28.58 5.07
CA TRP A 72 24.13 -27.75 4.29
C TRP A 72 23.60 -28.49 3.04
N TRP A 73 24.46 -29.19 2.30
CA TRP A 73 24.05 -30.05 1.20
C TRP A 73 23.21 -31.24 1.67
N LEU A 74 23.53 -31.86 2.81
CA LEU A 74 22.74 -32.95 3.37
C LEU A 74 21.35 -32.46 3.80
N LEU A 75 21.25 -31.29 4.41
CA LEU A 75 19.98 -30.64 4.77
C LEU A 75 19.17 -30.30 3.51
N LEU A 76 19.78 -29.72 2.47
CA LEU A 76 19.13 -29.48 1.19
C LEU A 76 18.66 -30.79 0.53
N VAL A 77 19.47 -31.85 0.53
CA VAL A 77 19.10 -33.15 -0.02
C VAL A 77 17.98 -33.79 0.80
N LEU A 78 18.03 -33.76 2.13
CA LEU A 78 16.93 -34.24 2.98
C LEU A 78 15.64 -33.44 2.75
N PHE A 79 15.72 -32.12 2.58
CA PHE A 79 14.57 -31.25 2.31
C PHE A 79 13.97 -31.47 0.90
N ASN A 80 14.77 -31.87 -0.09
CA ASN A 80 14.31 -32.15 -1.46
C ASN A 80 14.01 -33.64 -1.73
N CYS A 81 14.51 -34.56 -0.90
CA CYS A 81 14.33 -36.02 -1.03
C CYS A 81 13.40 -36.61 0.03
N LEU A 82 12.89 -35.82 0.97
CA LEU A 82 11.65 -36.13 1.67
C LEU A 82 10.48 -35.91 0.69
N PRO A 83 9.79 -36.97 0.21
CA PRO A 83 8.55 -36.78 -0.54
C PRO A 83 7.50 -36.14 0.38
N ALA A 84 6.61 -35.32 -0.19
CA ALA A 84 5.54 -34.63 0.52
C ALA A 84 4.38 -35.57 0.92
N THR A 85 4.72 -36.72 1.52
CA THR A 85 3.81 -37.82 1.87
C THR A 85 4.18 -38.42 3.24
N PHE A 86 4.42 -37.57 4.24
CA PHE A 86 4.29 -38.00 5.64
C PHE A 86 2.80 -38.27 5.92
N PRO A 87 2.39 -39.47 6.37
CA PRO A 87 0.99 -39.75 6.69
C PRO A 87 0.56 -38.91 7.90
N GLY A 88 -0.14 -37.81 7.63
CA GLY A 88 -0.53 -36.79 8.60
C GLY A 88 -0.42 -35.36 8.07
N PHE A 89 0.50 -35.09 7.15
CA PHE A 89 0.56 -33.81 6.43
C PHE A 89 -0.35 -33.86 5.20
N GLN A 90 -1.63 -33.53 5.37
CA GLN A 90 -2.45 -33.09 4.24
C GLN A 90 -1.95 -31.72 3.79
N VAL A 91 -1.47 -31.62 2.55
CA VAL A 91 -1.27 -30.33 1.89
C VAL A 91 -2.65 -29.72 1.70
N LEU A 92 -2.92 -28.61 2.39
CA LEU A 92 -4.24 -27.98 2.37
C LEU A 92 -4.57 -27.50 0.95
N GLU A 93 -5.61 -28.08 0.34
CA GLU A 93 -5.95 -27.83 -1.05
C GLU A 93 -6.37 -26.37 -1.28
N SER A 94 -5.87 -25.76 -2.35
CA SER A 94 -6.24 -24.39 -2.71
C SER A 94 -7.72 -24.31 -3.12
N PRO A 95 -8.44 -23.19 -2.86
CA PRO A 95 -9.87 -23.11 -3.15
C PRO A 95 -10.22 -23.40 -4.60
N GLY A 96 -9.42 -22.90 -5.56
CA GLY A 96 -9.61 -23.19 -6.98
C GLY A 96 -9.34 -24.66 -7.36
N THR A 97 -8.56 -25.39 -6.57
CA THR A 97 -8.34 -26.84 -6.76
C THR A 97 -9.56 -27.62 -6.26
N ARG A 98 -10.01 -27.35 -5.03
CA ARG A 98 -11.24 -27.96 -4.47
C ARG A 98 -12.47 -27.66 -5.33
N LEU A 99 -12.70 -26.40 -5.69
CA LEU A 99 -13.86 -26.00 -6.50
C LEU A 99 -13.85 -26.64 -7.90
N LYS A 100 -12.67 -26.91 -8.48
CA LYS A 100 -12.56 -27.69 -9.72
C LYS A 100 -12.99 -29.14 -9.53
N LEU A 101 -12.72 -29.76 -8.38
CA LEU A 101 -13.20 -31.10 -8.02
C LEU A 101 -14.71 -31.10 -7.74
N GLU A 102 -15.26 -30.00 -7.20
CA GLU A 102 -16.71 -29.73 -7.13
C GLU A 102 -17.36 -29.48 -8.52
N GLY A 103 -16.58 -29.47 -9.61
CA GLY A 103 -17.06 -29.29 -10.99
C GLY A 103 -17.20 -27.82 -11.45
N LEU A 104 -16.74 -26.86 -10.64
CA LEU A 104 -16.84 -25.43 -10.94
C LEU A 104 -15.93 -25.04 -12.13
N THR A 105 -16.45 -24.20 -13.02
CA THR A 105 -15.76 -23.74 -14.24
C THR A 105 -15.97 -22.25 -14.48
N ALA A 106 -15.04 -21.62 -15.21
CA ALA A 106 -15.10 -20.20 -15.57
C ALA A 106 -16.32 -19.89 -16.47
N LEU A 107 -17.20 -19.00 -16.01
CA LEU A 107 -18.42 -18.59 -16.73
C LEU A 107 -18.38 -17.13 -17.15
N HIS A 108 -18.32 -16.21 -16.18
CA HIS A 108 -18.29 -14.77 -16.43
C HIS A 108 -16.85 -14.29 -16.64
N PRO A 109 -16.56 -13.41 -17.62
CA PRO A 109 -15.26 -12.76 -17.73
C PRO A 109 -14.94 -11.93 -16.49
N VAL A 110 -13.67 -11.93 -16.04
CA VAL A 110 -13.22 -11.28 -14.80
C VAL A 110 -12.31 -10.08 -15.07
N VAL A 111 -12.63 -8.92 -14.50
CA VAL A 111 -11.78 -7.72 -14.56
C VAL A 111 -11.28 -7.38 -13.16
N LEU A 112 -9.97 -7.49 -12.94
CA LEU A 112 -9.29 -7.09 -11.70
C LEU A 112 -8.95 -5.59 -11.78
N VAL A 113 -9.23 -4.83 -10.72
CA VAL A 113 -8.92 -3.38 -10.67
C VAL A 113 -8.01 -3.10 -9.46
N PRO A 114 -6.74 -2.66 -9.68
CA PRO A 114 -5.74 -2.56 -8.63
C PRO A 114 -6.00 -1.39 -7.67
N GLY A 115 -5.53 -1.56 -6.42
CA GLY A 115 -5.49 -0.51 -5.42
C GLY A 115 -4.29 0.44 -5.59
N ILE A 116 -4.24 1.50 -4.77
CA ILE A 116 -3.11 2.43 -4.70
C ILE A 116 -1.80 1.65 -4.48
N VAL A 117 -0.70 2.11 -5.07
CA VAL A 117 0.64 1.50 -4.95
C VAL A 117 0.79 0.12 -5.61
N THR A 118 -0.27 -0.69 -5.76
CA THR A 118 -0.16 -2.12 -6.15
C THR A 118 0.23 -2.39 -7.60
N GLY A 119 0.08 -1.42 -8.51
CA GLY A 119 0.45 -1.55 -9.93
C GLY A 119 1.87 -1.11 -10.24
N GLY A 120 2.60 -1.87 -11.07
CA GLY A 120 3.94 -1.48 -11.53
C GLY A 120 3.95 -0.26 -12.46
N LEU A 121 4.99 0.57 -12.38
CA LEU A 121 5.19 1.76 -13.22
C LEU A 121 6.54 1.66 -13.97
N GLU A 122 6.53 1.81 -15.30
CA GLU A 122 7.72 1.82 -16.17
C GLU A 122 8.09 3.22 -16.68
N LEU A 123 9.40 3.48 -16.79
CA LEU A 123 9.96 4.76 -17.25
C LEU A 123 9.92 4.88 -18.78
N TRP A 124 9.41 6.02 -19.27
CA TRP A 124 9.41 6.36 -20.70
C TRP A 124 10.28 7.56 -21.04
N GLU A 125 10.50 8.45 -20.07
CA GLU A 125 11.31 9.67 -20.18
C GLU A 125 11.78 10.03 -18.77
N GLY A 126 13.01 10.51 -18.61
CA GLY A 126 13.56 10.79 -17.28
C GLY A 126 14.81 11.66 -17.33
N LYS A 127 15.16 12.22 -16.17
CA LYS A 127 16.35 13.06 -15.97
C LYS A 127 17.64 12.22 -16.01
N PRO A 128 18.83 12.83 -16.16
CA PRO A 128 20.10 12.10 -16.28
C PRO A 128 20.40 11.07 -15.18
N CYS A 129 19.89 11.26 -13.95
CA CYS A 129 20.05 10.26 -12.89
C CYS A 129 19.32 8.92 -13.14
N ALA A 130 18.41 8.87 -14.12
CA ALA A 130 17.69 7.68 -14.58
C ALA A 130 18.10 7.22 -16.00
N GLU A 131 19.26 7.67 -16.49
CA GLU A 131 19.78 7.25 -17.79
C GLU A 131 19.92 5.71 -17.89
N GLY A 132 19.59 5.15 -19.06
CA GLY A 132 19.66 3.70 -19.28
C GLY A 132 18.58 2.87 -18.56
N LEU A 133 17.59 3.50 -17.91
CA LEU A 133 16.41 2.87 -17.29
C LEU A 133 15.14 2.91 -18.17
N PHE A 134 15.24 3.29 -19.45
CA PHE A 134 14.11 3.30 -20.38
C PHE A 134 13.40 1.93 -20.42
N ARG A 135 12.07 1.97 -20.23
CA ARG A 135 11.15 0.84 -20.08
C ARG A 135 11.54 -0.21 -19.02
N LYS A 136 12.30 0.20 -18.00
CA LYS A 136 12.43 -0.54 -16.75
C LYS A 136 11.36 -0.08 -15.76
N ARG A 137 10.94 -1.01 -14.88
CA ARG A 137 10.03 -0.71 -13.76
C ARG A 137 10.79 0.12 -12.73
N LEU A 138 10.34 1.37 -12.48
CA LEU A 138 10.76 2.13 -11.30
C LEU A 138 9.87 1.80 -10.08
N TRP A 139 8.67 1.27 -10.31
CA TRP A 139 7.77 0.79 -9.26
C TRP A 139 7.27 -0.62 -9.56
N GLY A 140 7.11 -1.45 -8.53
CA GLY A 140 6.61 -2.83 -8.65
C GLY A 140 7.52 -3.76 -9.44
N GLY A 141 8.82 -3.79 -9.12
CA GLY A 141 9.80 -4.65 -9.77
C GLY A 141 10.95 -5.05 -8.84
N SER A 142 11.88 -5.88 -9.32
CA SER A 142 13.07 -6.25 -8.53
C SER A 142 13.98 -5.04 -8.33
N PHE A 143 13.90 -4.43 -7.15
CA PHE A 143 14.76 -3.31 -6.70
C PHE A 143 16.26 -3.56 -7.00
N THR A 144 16.70 -4.83 -7.02
CA THR A 144 18.09 -5.19 -7.34
C THR A 144 18.55 -4.77 -8.74
N GLU A 145 17.66 -4.58 -9.73
CA GLU A 145 18.08 -4.09 -11.05
C GLU A 145 18.49 -2.61 -11.05
N LEU A 146 17.83 -1.77 -10.25
CA LEU A 146 18.21 -0.35 -10.09
C LEU A 146 19.60 -0.19 -9.48
N PHE A 147 19.95 -1.02 -8.49
CA PHE A 147 21.29 -1.00 -7.88
C PHE A 147 22.39 -1.57 -8.79
N LYS A 148 22.08 -2.54 -9.68
CA LYS A 148 23.09 -3.27 -10.46
C LYS A 148 23.76 -2.46 -11.58
N LYS A 149 23.08 -1.47 -12.19
CA LYS A 149 23.65 -0.76 -13.34
C LYS A 149 24.66 0.35 -12.99
N ASN A 150 24.53 0.97 -11.82
CA ASN A 150 25.37 2.11 -11.44
C ASN A 150 26.70 1.71 -10.77
N GLN A 151 27.12 0.45 -10.90
CA GLN A 151 28.39 -0.08 -10.37
C GLN A 151 29.64 0.52 -11.07
N ILE A 152 29.46 1.29 -12.15
CA ILE A 152 30.55 1.96 -12.89
C ILE A 152 30.93 3.32 -12.26
N TRP A 153 30.04 3.95 -11.47
CA TRP A 153 30.32 5.24 -10.80
C TRP A 153 30.81 5.06 -9.36
N PHE A 154 31.56 3.98 -9.09
CA PHE A 154 31.98 3.60 -7.73
C PHE A 154 33.28 4.30 -7.25
N THR A 155 33.65 5.43 -7.87
CA THR A 155 34.87 6.19 -7.55
C THR A 155 34.55 7.67 -7.32
N LEU A 156 34.74 8.12 -6.08
CA LEU A 156 34.89 9.53 -5.67
C LEU A 156 33.64 10.44 -5.66
N SER A 157 32.46 9.92 -5.28
CA SER A 157 31.52 10.63 -4.37
C SER A 157 30.43 9.69 -3.84
N ASN A 158 29.81 10.04 -2.70
CA ASN A 158 28.97 9.15 -1.88
C ASN A 158 27.86 8.41 -2.67
N PRO A 159 28.02 7.11 -3.00
CA PRO A 159 27.10 6.40 -3.89
C PRO A 159 25.79 5.96 -3.22
N LEU A 160 25.67 6.12 -1.90
CA LEU A 160 24.53 5.61 -1.11
C LEU A 160 23.33 6.57 -1.08
N SER A 161 23.53 7.86 -1.34
CA SER A 161 22.50 8.91 -1.16
C SER A 161 21.69 9.25 -2.41
N ILE A 162 22.21 8.93 -3.61
CA ILE A 162 21.69 9.48 -4.88
C ILE A 162 20.44 8.72 -5.38
N VAL A 163 20.38 7.40 -5.16
CA VAL A 163 19.33 6.53 -5.72
C VAL A 163 17.93 6.81 -5.16
N PRO A 164 17.73 7.01 -3.83
CA PRO A 164 16.39 7.28 -3.28
C PRO A 164 15.80 8.60 -3.81
N LEU A 165 16.63 9.65 -3.92
CA LEU A 165 16.17 10.98 -4.33
C LEU A 165 15.80 11.02 -5.81
N CYS A 166 16.59 10.38 -6.68
CA CYS A 166 16.26 10.25 -8.10
C CYS A 166 14.92 9.50 -8.30
N LEU A 167 14.70 8.41 -7.56
CA LEU A 167 13.44 7.65 -7.63
C LEU A 167 12.24 8.49 -7.14
N LEU A 168 12.37 9.18 -6.00
CA LEU A 168 11.33 10.05 -5.47
C LEU A 168 11.00 11.20 -6.42
N GLU A 169 11.99 11.80 -7.08
CA GLU A 169 11.76 12.84 -8.09
C GLU A 169 10.98 12.30 -9.31
N HIS A 170 11.30 11.10 -9.81
CA HIS A 170 10.57 10.50 -10.94
C HIS A 170 9.14 10.05 -10.56
N LEU A 171 8.91 9.71 -9.29
CA LEU A 171 7.59 9.36 -8.77
C LEU A 171 6.70 10.57 -8.47
N ALA A 172 7.24 11.78 -8.41
CA ALA A 172 6.45 13.00 -8.22
C ALA A 172 5.49 13.26 -9.40
N LEU A 173 4.42 13.99 -9.13
CA LEU A 173 3.56 14.64 -10.12
C LEU A 173 3.74 16.16 -10.05
N HIS A 174 3.29 16.87 -11.09
CA HIS A 174 3.38 18.32 -11.16
C HIS A 174 2.39 18.99 -10.18
N ASN A 175 2.90 19.83 -9.27
CA ASN A 175 2.18 20.36 -8.11
C ASN A 175 0.82 21.03 -8.43
N GLU A 176 0.67 21.63 -9.60
CA GLU A 176 -0.55 22.39 -9.98
C GLU A 176 -1.53 21.58 -10.82
N THR A 177 -1.04 20.61 -11.62
CA THR A 177 -1.85 19.92 -12.65
C THR A 177 -2.10 18.46 -12.35
N GLY A 178 -1.33 17.83 -11.46
CA GLY A 178 -1.51 16.41 -11.11
C GLY A 178 -1.18 15.46 -12.26
N LEU A 179 -0.29 15.90 -13.15
CA LEU A 179 0.21 15.18 -14.33
C LEU A 179 1.73 14.98 -14.23
N ASP A 180 2.33 14.37 -15.27
CA ASP A 180 3.77 14.19 -15.39
C ASP A 180 4.55 15.52 -15.27
N PRO A 181 5.64 15.59 -14.49
CA PRO A 181 6.56 16.74 -14.50
C PRO A 181 7.33 16.86 -15.83
N PRO A 182 7.78 18.06 -16.25
CA PRO A 182 8.60 18.24 -17.45
C PRO A 182 9.88 17.38 -17.44
N GLY A 183 10.13 16.64 -18.52
CA GLY A 183 11.29 15.75 -18.67
C GLY A 183 11.20 14.42 -17.91
N ILE A 184 10.02 14.07 -17.36
CA ILE A 184 9.76 12.83 -16.63
C ILE A 184 8.44 12.23 -17.14
N ARG A 185 8.44 10.95 -17.53
CA ARG A 185 7.20 10.22 -17.88
C ARG A 185 7.25 8.80 -17.33
N LEU A 186 6.28 8.48 -16.46
CA LEU A 186 6.00 7.12 -15.98
C LEU A 186 4.68 6.63 -16.54
N ARG A 187 4.59 5.37 -16.95
CA ARG A 187 3.34 4.74 -17.40
C ARG A 187 3.09 3.44 -16.65
N ALA A 188 1.82 3.09 -16.47
CA ALA A 188 1.45 1.82 -15.87
C ALA A 188 1.90 0.64 -16.76
N VAL A 189 2.49 -0.38 -16.14
CA VAL A 189 2.77 -1.65 -16.79
C VAL A 189 1.43 -2.27 -17.23
N PRO A 190 1.26 -2.69 -18.49
CA PRO A 190 -0.03 -3.20 -18.97
C PRO A 190 -0.23 -4.71 -18.74
N GLY A 191 -1.49 -5.12 -18.59
CA GLY A 191 -1.91 -6.53 -18.58
C GLY A 191 -1.62 -7.28 -17.27
N LEU A 192 -1.79 -8.61 -17.29
CA LEU A 192 -1.62 -9.46 -16.09
C LEU A 192 -0.21 -9.36 -15.48
N VAL A 193 0.82 -9.03 -16.27
CA VAL A 193 2.19 -8.84 -15.75
C VAL A 193 2.30 -7.65 -14.79
N ALA A 194 1.32 -6.75 -14.76
CA ALA A 194 1.21 -5.69 -13.74
C ALA A 194 0.79 -6.21 -12.35
N ALA A 195 0.20 -7.41 -12.30
CA ALA A 195 -0.22 -8.12 -11.10
C ALA A 195 0.88 -9.03 -10.51
N ASP A 196 1.87 -9.38 -11.35
CA ASP A 196 3.01 -10.24 -11.02
C ASP A 196 4.08 -9.52 -10.19
N TYR A 197 4.53 -10.18 -9.12
CA TYR A 197 5.72 -9.88 -8.31
C TYR A 197 6.02 -8.38 -8.11
N PHE A 198 5.27 -7.75 -7.21
CA PHE A 198 5.51 -6.36 -6.80
C PHE A 198 6.92 -6.16 -6.23
N ALA A 199 7.36 -7.11 -5.41
CA ALA A 199 8.73 -7.29 -4.96
C ALA A 199 8.96 -8.80 -4.69
N PRO A 200 10.22 -9.29 -4.57
CA PRO A 200 10.49 -10.67 -4.16
C PRO A 200 9.81 -10.99 -2.81
N GLY A 201 8.93 -12.00 -2.80
CA GLY A 201 8.13 -12.37 -1.62
C GLY A 201 6.86 -11.53 -1.39
N TYR A 202 6.60 -10.47 -2.16
CA TYR A 202 5.41 -9.62 -2.00
C TYR A 202 4.40 -9.86 -3.14
N PHE A 203 3.43 -10.71 -2.85
CA PHE A 203 2.35 -11.11 -3.76
C PHE A 203 1.06 -10.37 -3.38
N VAL A 204 0.48 -9.61 -4.32
CA VAL A 204 -0.82 -8.95 -4.13
C VAL A 204 -1.92 -9.79 -4.78
N TRP A 205 -1.83 -10.01 -6.09
CA TRP A 205 -2.90 -10.62 -6.89
C TRP A 205 -2.64 -12.08 -7.30
N ALA A 206 -1.40 -12.55 -7.23
CA ALA A 206 -0.98 -13.83 -7.80
C ALA A 206 -1.75 -15.05 -7.25
N VAL A 207 -2.07 -15.07 -5.95
CA VAL A 207 -2.80 -16.18 -5.32
C VAL A 207 -4.23 -16.28 -5.83
N LEU A 208 -4.93 -15.16 -5.98
CA LEU A 208 -6.27 -15.11 -6.56
C LEU A 208 -6.25 -15.48 -8.06
N ILE A 209 -5.27 -14.96 -8.81
CA ILE A 209 -5.06 -15.27 -10.24
C ILE A 209 -4.79 -16.76 -10.46
N GLU A 210 -3.94 -17.41 -9.65
CA GLU A 210 -3.67 -18.84 -9.77
C GLU A 210 -4.92 -19.69 -9.49
N ASN A 211 -5.71 -19.31 -8.47
CA ASN A 211 -6.94 -20.02 -8.12
C ASN A 211 -8.04 -19.85 -9.18
N LEU A 212 -8.15 -18.67 -9.79
CA LEU A 212 -8.96 -18.46 -11.00
C LEU A 212 -8.49 -19.35 -12.15
N ALA A 213 -7.17 -19.45 -12.38
CA ALA A 213 -6.62 -20.29 -13.44
C ALA A 213 -6.92 -21.80 -13.24
N LYS A 214 -7.06 -22.29 -11.99
CA LYS A 214 -7.46 -23.69 -11.75
C LYS A 214 -8.81 -24.03 -12.40
N ILE A 215 -9.81 -23.14 -12.30
CA ILE A 215 -11.17 -23.35 -12.85
C ILE A 215 -11.35 -22.90 -14.32
N GLY A 216 -10.25 -22.52 -15.01
CA GLY A 216 -10.26 -22.25 -16.45
C GLY A 216 -10.21 -20.77 -16.87
N TYR A 217 -9.79 -19.87 -15.98
CA TYR A 217 -9.46 -18.49 -16.38
C TYR A 217 -8.07 -18.39 -17.00
N GLU A 218 -7.95 -17.59 -18.06
CA GLU A 218 -6.71 -17.26 -18.74
C GLU A 218 -6.79 -15.85 -19.33
N GLY A 219 -5.73 -15.38 -20.01
CA GLY A 219 -5.65 -14.00 -20.53
C GLY A 219 -6.70 -13.59 -21.56
N LYS A 220 -7.61 -14.49 -21.98
CA LYS A 220 -8.75 -14.18 -22.88
C LYS A 220 -10.03 -13.78 -22.13
N ASN A 221 -10.22 -14.30 -20.91
CA ASN A 221 -11.43 -14.08 -20.09
C ASN A 221 -11.08 -13.50 -18.69
N MET A 222 -9.82 -13.17 -18.43
CA MET A 222 -9.35 -12.46 -17.25
C MET A 222 -8.45 -11.28 -17.64
N HIS A 223 -8.74 -10.08 -17.13
CA HIS A 223 -8.04 -8.84 -17.45
C HIS A 223 -7.61 -8.09 -16.17
N MET A 224 -6.41 -7.51 -16.18
CA MET A 224 -5.94 -6.59 -15.12
C MET A 224 -5.97 -5.15 -15.65
N ALA A 225 -6.89 -4.35 -15.11
CA ALA A 225 -7.12 -2.96 -15.49
C ALA A 225 -6.05 -2.04 -14.90
N ALA A 226 -4.80 -2.17 -15.34
CA ALA A 226 -3.67 -1.41 -14.82
C ALA A 226 -3.75 0.09 -15.18
N TYR A 227 -3.55 0.96 -14.19
CA TYR A 227 -3.59 2.42 -14.31
C TYR A 227 -2.48 3.09 -13.46
N ASP A 228 -2.14 4.34 -13.77
CA ASP A 228 -1.20 5.11 -12.96
C ASP A 228 -1.89 5.61 -11.69
N TRP A 229 -1.77 4.82 -10.64
CA TRP A 229 -2.40 5.00 -9.34
C TRP A 229 -1.94 6.25 -8.58
N ARG A 230 -1.08 7.11 -9.13
CA ARG A 230 -0.69 8.40 -8.53
C ARG A 230 -1.66 9.53 -8.91
N LEU A 231 -2.29 9.43 -10.08
CA LEU A 231 -3.11 10.49 -10.69
C LEU A 231 -4.49 10.61 -10.01
N SER A 232 -5.14 11.77 -10.20
CA SER A 232 -6.58 11.89 -10.02
C SER A 232 -7.32 11.03 -11.07
N PHE A 233 -8.51 10.52 -10.75
CA PHE A 233 -9.16 9.50 -11.58
C PHE A 233 -9.53 10.03 -12.98
N GLN A 234 -9.94 11.29 -13.10
CA GLN A 234 -10.17 11.93 -14.40
C GLN A 234 -8.85 12.18 -15.17
N ASN A 235 -7.73 12.42 -14.47
CA ASN A 235 -6.43 12.59 -15.13
C ASN A 235 -5.89 11.27 -15.72
N THR A 236 -6.32 10.10 -15.23
CA THR A 236 -6.01 8.81 -15.90
C THR A 236 -6.64 8.71 -17.30
N GLU A 237 -7.78 9.35 -17.53
CA GLU A 237 -8.41 9.45 -18.84
C GLU A 237 -7.73 10.52 -19.69
N ILE A 238 -7.51 11.72 -19.14
CA ILE A 238 -6.88 12.84 -19.86
C ILE A 238 -5.46 12.50 -20.34
N ARG A 239 -4.66 11.78 -19.54
CA ARG A 239 -3.27 11.44 -19.88
C ARG A 239 -3.12 10.16 -20.69
N ASP A 240 -3.83 9.09 -20.30
CA ASP A 240 -3.56 7.72 -20.77
C ASP A 240 -4.79 7.03 -21.42
N GLN A 241 -5.93 7.73 -21.51
CA GLN A 241 -7.23 7.23 -22.02
C GLN A 241 -7.68 5.95 -21.30
N THR A 242 -7.41 5.87 -20.00
CA THR A 242 -7.54 4.64 -19.21
C THR A 242 -8.99 4.19 -19.01
N LEU A 243 -9.93 5.12 -18.80
CA LEU A 243 -11.35 4.81 -18.62
C LEU A 243 -11.97 4.38 -19.96
N SER A 244 -11.61 5.05 -21.06
CA SER A 244 -11.96 4.61 -22.42
C SER A 244 -11.43 3.22 -22.75
N ARG A 245 -10.18 2.92 -22.38
CA ARG A 245 -9.60 1.59 -22.57
C ARG A 245 -10.29 0.53 -21.71
N LEU A 246 -10.62 0.83 -20.45
CA LEU A 246 -11.36 -0.07 -19.56
C LEU A 246 -12.77 -0.37 -20.12
N LYS A 247 -13.49 0.64 -20.60
CA LYS A 247 -14.78 0.48 -21.29
C LYS A 247 -14.65 -0.49 -22.47
N SER A 248 -13.73 -0.23 -23.39
CA SER A 248 -13.55 -1.05 -24.60
C SER A 248 -13.08 -2.48 -24.29
N GLN A 249 -12.34 -2.70 -23.20
CA GLN A 249 -11.98 -4.06 -22.75
C GLN A 249 -13.19 -4.80 -22.18
N ILE A 250 -14.03 -4.15 -21.36
CA ILE A 250 -15.27 -4.75 -20.85
C ILE A 250 -16.25 -5.08 -21.99
N GLU A 251 -16.41 -4.16 -22.96
CA GLU A 251 -17.25 -4.38 -24.14
C GLU A 251 -16.72 -5.53 -25.02
N LEU A 252 -15.40 -5.61 -25.21
CA LEU A 252 -14.75 -6.71 -25.94
C LEU A 252 -14.94 -8.06 -25.22
N MET A 253 -14.65 -8.14 -23.91
CA MET A 253 -14.78 -9.36 -23.11
C MET A 253 -16.22 -9.86 -23.07
N TYR A 254 -17.20 -8.95 -22.98
CA TYR A 254 -18.63 -9.28 -23.10
C TYR A 254 -18.94 -9.97 -24.44
N VAL A 255 -18.50 -9.39 -25.57
CA VAL A 255 -18.76 -9.97 -26.90
C VAL A 255 -18.01 -11.29 -27.12
N THR A 256 -16.72 -11.38 -26.75
CA THR A 256 -15.91 -12.59 -27.00
C THR A 256 -16.26 -13.75 -26.06
N ASN A 257 -16.76 -13.48 -24.85
CA ASN A 257 -17.24 -14.49 -23.90
C ASN A 257 -18.76 -14.72 -24.05
N GLY A 258 -19.28 -14.70 -25.29
CA GLY A 258 -20.65 -15.15 -25.61
C GLY A 258 -21.78 -14.29 -25.05
N TYR A 259 -21.55 -12.98 -24.87
CA TYR A 259 -22.48 -12.03 -24.24
C TYR A 259 -22.71 -12.26 -22.73
N MET A 260 -21.79 -12.95 -22.05
CA MET A 260 -21.80 -13.05 -20.59
C MET A 260 -21.28 -11.75 -19.95
N LYS A 261 -22.08 -11.18 -19.04
CA LYS A 261 -21.72 -9.97 -18.28
C LYS A 261 -20.44 -10.18 -17.45
N VAL A 262 -19.61 -9.15 -17.30
CA VAL A 262 -18.33 -9.17 -16.56
C VAL A 262 -18.55 -9.16 -15.04
N VAL A 263 -17.74 -9.94 -14.30
CA VAL A 263 -17.55 -9.78 -12.85
C VAL A 263 -16.31 -8.91 -12.62
N VAL A 264 -16.46 -7.82 -11.87
CA VAL A 264 -15.36 -6.88 -11.59
C VAL A 264 -14.90 -7.06 -10.15
N VAL A 265 -13.59 -7.14 -9.94
CA VAL A 265 -12.96 -7.38 -8.64
C VAL A 265 -12.01 -6.21 -8.31
N PRO A 266 -12.53 -5.07 -7.83
CA PRO A 266 -11.72 -3.95 -7.39
C PRO A 266 -11.20 -4.12 -5.97
N HIS A 267 -9.93 -3.77 -5.72
CA HIS A 267 -9.30 -3.77 -4.40
C HIS A 267 -8.93 -2.37 -3.91
N SER A 268 -9.14 -2.08 -2.62
CA SER A 268 -8.70 -0.85 -1.97
C SER A 268 -9.15 0.41 -2.75
N MET A 269 -8.25 1.34 -3.07
CA MET A 269 -8.56 2.51 -3.90
C MET A 269 -9.17 2.18 -5.27
N GLY A 270 -8.89 0.98 -5.82
CA GLY A 270 -9.50 0.49 -7.07
C GLY A 270 -11.04 0.46 -7.01
N VAL A 271 -11.61 0.38 -5.80
CA VAL A 271 -13.05 0.45 -5.55
C VAL A 271 -13.60 1.84 -5.86
N ILE A 272 -12.99 2.90 -5.32
CA ILE A 272 -13.45 4.28 -5.58
C ILE A 272 -13.07 4.77 -6.99
N TYR A 273 -12.02 4.21 -7.58
CA TYR A 273 -11.73 4.35 -9.01
C TYR A 273 -12.81 3.69 -9.88
N PHE A 274 -13.26 2.48 -9.54
CA PHE A 274 -14.33 1.82 -10.30
C PHE A 274 -15.70 2.50 -10.08
N LEU A 275 -15.98 3.04 -8.90
CA LEU A 275 -17.16 3.88 -8.65
C LEU A 275 -17.16 5.13 -9.55
N HIS A 276 -16.00 5.78 -9.72
CA HIS A 276 -15.83 6.88 -10.69
C HIS A 276 -16.09 6.42 -12.13
N PHE A 277 -15.54 5.25 -12.51
CA PHE A 277 -15.77 4.66 -13.83
C PHE A 277 -17.25 4.39 -14.13
N LEU A 278 -18.03 3.90 -13.16
CA LEU A 278 -19.47 3.64 -13.35
C LEU A 278 -20.24 4.89 -13.79
N LYS A 279 -19.97 6.06 -13.20
CA LYS A 279 -20.61 7.32 -13.65
C LYS A 279 -19.96 7.92 -14.89
N TRP A 280 -18.64 7.79 -15.02
CA TRP A 280 -17.95 8.23 -16.23
C TRP A 280 -18.48 7.51 -17.46
N VAL A 281 -18.74 6.19 -17.41
CA VAL A 281 -19.19 5.42 -18.57
C VAL A 281 -20.66 5.67 -18.93
N GLU A 282 -21.54 5.91 -17.96
CA GLU A 282 -22.92 6.33 -18.22
C GLU A 282 -22.99 7.75 -18.86
N THR A 283 -22.10 8.65 -18.43
CA THR A 283 -22.10 10.07 -18.81
C THR A 283 -21.72 10.28 -20.29
N PRO A 284 -22.40 11.18 -21.05
CA PRO A 284 -22.07 11.44 -22.44
C PRO A 284 -20.71 12.16 -22.65
N PRO A 285 -20.11 12.05 -23.86
CA PRO A 285 -18.94 12.84 -24.23
C PRO A 285 -19.26 14.34 -24.25
N PRO A 286 -18.26 15.24 -24.07
CA PRO A 286 -16.83 14.96 -23.92
C PRO A 286 -16.39 14.64 -22.47
N MET A 287 -17.30 14.64 -21.50
CA MET A 287 -16.94 14.50 -20.07
C MET A 287 -16.89 13.03 -19.61
N GLY A 288 -17.73 12.17 -20.20
CA GLY A 288 -17.80 10.74 -19.94
C GLY A 288 -17.66 9.88 -21.21
N GLY A 289 -17.67 8.57 -21.02
CA GLY A 289 -17.41 7.55 -22.04
C GLY A 289 -18.57 7.23 -22.99
N GLY A 290 -19.74 7.83 -22.81
CA GLY A 290 -20.86 7.69 -23.76
C GLY A 290 -21.40 6.28 -23.92
N GLY A 291 -21.39 5.47 -22.86
CA GLY A 291 -22.10 4.19 -22.81
C GLY A 291 -23.62 4.34 -22.59
N GLY A 292 -24.04 5.41 -21.93
CA GLY A 292 -25.44 5.64 -21.53
C GLY A 292 -25.85 4.85 -20.28
N PRO A 293 -27.03 5.13 -19.68
CA PRO A 293 -27.43 4.56 -18.38
C PRO A 293 -27.55 3.02 -18.40
N GLY A 294 -28.03 2.44 -19.51
CA GLY A 294 -28.13 0.98 -19.65
C GLY A 294 -26.79 0.23 -19.78
N TRP A 295 -25.65 0.93 -19.84
CA TRP A 295 -24.35 0.29 -20.06
C TRP A 295 -23.95 -0.64 -18.92
N CYS A 296 -24.14 -0.21 -17.67
CA CYS A 296 -23.80 -1.02 -16.49
C CYS A 296 -24.70 -2.26 -16.40
N ALA A 297 -26.02 -2.09 -16.59
CA ALA A 297 -26.99 -3.17 -16.60
C ALA A 297 -26.71 -4.23 -17.67
N LYS A 298 -26.22 -3.79 -18.85
CA LYS A 298 -25.87 -4.68 -19.96
C LYS A 298 -24.58 -5.46 -19.72
N HIS A 299 -23.51 -4.82 -19.24
CA HIS A 299 -22.17 -5.39 -19.28
C HIS A 299 -21.63 -5.93 -17.94
N ILE A 300 -22.25 -5.63 -16.79
CA ILE A 300 -21.75 -6.03 -15.46
C ILE A 300 -22.70 -7.08 -14.81
N LYS A 301 -22.13 -8.16 -14.24
CA LYS A 301 -22.84 -9.14 -13.37
C LYS A 301 -22.74 -8.74 -11.91
N ALA A 302 -21.52 -8.53 -11.43
CA ALA A 302 -21.23 -8.31 -10.02
C ALA A 302 -19.98 -7.43 -9.83
N ILE A 303 -19.92 -6.76 -8.68
CA ILE A 303 -18.79 -5.96 -8.23
C ILE A 303 -18.32 -6.48 -6.86
N MET A 304 -17.23 -7.24 -6.86
CA MET A 304 -16.59 -7.81 -5.67
C MET A 304 -15.58 -6.82 -5.07
N ASN A 305 -16.04 -5.85 -4.30
CA ASN A 305 -15.17 -4.82 -3.72
C ASN A 305 -14.40 -5.38 -2.53
N ILE A 306 -13.07 -5.46 -2.63
CA ILE A 306 -12.18 -6.03 -1.61
C ILE A 306 -11.47 -4.91 -0.84
N GLY A 307 -11.56 -4.90 0.49
CA GLY A 307 -11.04 -3.82 1.34
C GLY A 307 -11.51 -2.41 0.92
N PRO A 308 -12.81 -2.18 0.66
CA PRO A 308 -13.29 -0.93 0.07
C PRO A 308 -13.05 0.30 0.95
N VAL A 309 -12.48 1.34 0.35
CA VAL A 309 -12.12 2.62 1.03
C VAL A 309 -13.18 3.71 0.82
N PHE A 310 -14.46 3.33 0.83
CA PHE A 310 -15.56 4.19 0.39
C PHE A 310 -15.58 5.56 1.08
N LEU A 311 -15.42 5.58 2.41
CA LEU A 311 -15.44 6.81 3.20
C LEU A 311 -14.04 7.39 3.45
N GLY A 312 -12.98 6.81 2.87
CA GLY A 312 -11.59 7.18 3.16
C GLY A 312 -11.04 6.54 4.45
N VAL A 313 -9.79 6.86 4.80
CA VAL A 313 -9.10 6.31 5.98
C VAL A 313 -8.34 7.41 6.73
N PRO A 314 -8.35 7.43 8.09
CA PRO A 314 -7.56 8.39 8.88
C PRO A 314 -6.06 8.35 8.58
N LYS A 315 -5.51 7.18 8.21
CA LYS A 315 -4.11 6.97 7.79
C LYS A 315 -3.68 7.82 6.58
N ALA A 316 -4.62 8.27 5.74
CA ALA A 316 -4.31 9.21 4.65
C ALA A 316 -4.01 10.62 5.19
N VAL A 317 -4.63 11.01 6.30
CA VAL A 317 -4.46 12.32 6.94
C VAL A 317 -3.07 12.43 7.58
N SER A 318 -2.64 11.44 8.39
CA SER A 318 -1.32 11.47 9.04
C SER A 318 -0.18 11.47 8.01
N ASN A 319 -0.36 10.74 6.91
CA ASN A 319 0.60 10.70 5.79
C ASN A 319 0.76 12.08 5.11
N LEU A 320 -0.33 12.75 4.75
CA LEU A 320 -0.26 14.09 4.12
C LEU A 320 0.12 15.21 5.12
N PHE A 321 -0.21 15.04 6.40
CA PHE A 321 0.06 16.01 7.45
C PHE A 321 1.51 15.98 7.94
N SER A 322 2.06 14.79 8.26
CA SER A 322 3.40 14.63 8.85
C SER A 322 4.28 13.55 8.20
N ALA A 323 3.83 12.88 7.14
CA ALA A 323 4.48 11.68 6.58
C ALA A 323 4.73 10.55 7.62
N GLU A 324 3.92 10.51 8.68
CA GLU A 324 3.97 9.44 9.69
C GLU A 324 2.73 8.56 9.66
N ALA A 325 2.91 7.31 10.06
CA ALA A 325 1.86 6.37 10.43
C ALA A 325 2.31 5.62 11.70
N LYS A 326 1.42 4.82 12.31
CA LYS A 326 1.69 4.03 13.52
C LYS A 326 3.03 3.28 13.47
N ASP A 327 3.36 2.67 12.33
CA ASP A 327 4.55 1.83 12.17
C ASP A 327 5.85 2.65 12.24
N VAL A 328 5.87 3.83 11.63
CA VAL A 328 6.99 4.79 11.66
C VAL A 328 7.17 5.39 13.06
N ALA A 329 6.05 5.76 13.69
CA ALA A 329 6.05 6.28 15.06
C ALA A 329 6.51 5.23 16.09
N SER A 330 6.15 3.95 15.88
CA SER A 330 6.57 2.83 16.72
C SER A 330 8.07 2.53 16.56
N LEU A 331 8.58 2.52 15.31
CA LEU A 331 10.00 2.34 15.05
C LEU A 331 10.86 3.42 15.73
N ARG A 332 10.41 4.68 15.70
CA ARG A 332 11.04 5.79 16.45
C ARG A 332 11.03 5.58 17.97
N ALA A 333 9.94 5.05 18.51
CA ALA A 333 9.81 4.83 19.95
C ALA A 333 10.71 3.70 20.46
N MET A 334 11.01 2.71 19.61
CA MET A 334 11.89 1.59 19.93
C MET A 334 13.38 1.96 19.84
N ASP A 335 13.77 2.78 18.86
CA ASP A 335 15.15 3.28 18.74
C ASP A 335 15.18 4.74 18.24
N PRO A 336 15.38 5.71 19.14
CA PRO A 336 15.56 7.12 18.77
C PRO A 336 16.80 7.36 17.90
N GLY A 337 17.92 6.68 18.20
CA GLY A 337 19.20 6.84 17.50
C GLY A 337 19.16 6.41 16.03
N VAL A 338 18.28 5.47 15.69
CA VAL A 338 18.01 5.03 14.32
C VAL A 338 17.26 6.08 13.47
N LEU A 339 16.71 7.13 14.07
CA LEU A 339 16.20 8.32 13.36
C LEU A 339 17.03 9.58 13.62
N ASP A 340 17.67 9.70 14.78
CA ASP A 340 18.66 10.75 15.11
C ASP A 340 20.04 10.50 14.45
N SER A 341 20.14 9.53 13.53
CA SER A 341 21.24 9.43 12.55
C SER A 341 21.14 10.60 11.56
N GLU A 342 21.66 11.75 11.99
CA GLU A 342 21.46 13.05 11.34
C GLU A 342 21.91 13.08 9.86
N ILE A 343 21.41 14.07 9.13
CA ILE A 343 21.56 14.26 7.67
C ILE A 343 20.74 13.26 6.84
N LEU A 344 20.94 11.94 6.98
CA LEU A 344 20.48 10.97 5.97
C LEU A 344 18.99 10.56 6.01
N ARG A 345 18.26 10.78 7.13
CA ARG A 345 16.87 10.29 7.28
C ARG A 345 15.78 11.35 7.41
N LEU A 346 16.07 12.53 7.98
CA LEU A 346 15.07 13.60 8.10
C LEU A 346 14.70 14.20 6.72
N GLN A 347 15.72 14.48 5.89
CA GLN A 347 15.53 14.88 4.48
C GLN A 347 14.68 13.86 3.70
N ALA A 348 14.82 12.57 3.99
CA ALA A 348 14.03 11.53 3.31
C ALA A 348 12.53 11.63 3.63
N LEU A 349 12.15 11.98 4.86
CA LEU A 349 10.73 12.23 5.22
C LEU A 349 10.19 13.51 4.56
N GLU A 350 11.00 14.56 4.43
CA GLU A 350 10.63 15.79 3.72
C GLU A 350 10.43 15.55 2.22
N HIS A 351 11.31 14.76 1.58
CA HIS A 351 11.15 14.32 0.20
C HIS A 351 9.93 13.40 0.02
N VAL A 352 9.69 12.45 0.94
CA VAL A 352 8.49 11.59 0.92
C VAL A 352 7.22 12.42 1.09
N MET A 353 7.17 13.38 2.02
CA MET A 353 6.04 14.31 2.17
C MET A 353 5.81 15.10 0.88
N ARG A 354 6.86 15.69 0.31
CA ARG A 354 6.77 16.45 -0.94
C ARG A 354 6.18 15.60 -2.06
N VAL A 355 6.61 14.35 -2.22
CA VAL A 355 6.11 13.43 -3.26
C VAL A 355 4.68 12.97 -2.99
N THR A 356 4.36 12.55 -1.76
CA THR A 356 3.01 12.08 -1.40
C THR A 356 1.96 13.19 -1.51
N ARG A 357 2.31 14.45 -1.23
CA ARG A 357 1.48 15.65 -1.51
C ARG A 357 1.25 15.93 -2.99
N THR A 358 1.96 15.26 -3.91
CA THR A 358 1.65 15.30 -5.36
C THR A 358 0.70 14.18 -5.80
N TRP A 359 0.53 13.11 -5.01
CA TRP A 359 -0.30 11.96 -5.35
C TRP A 359 -1.76 12.20 -4.94
N ASP A 360 -2.58 12.65 -5.90
CA ASP A 360 -4.02 12.87 -5.71
C ASP A 360 -4.77 11.62 -5.26
N SER A 361 -4.20 10.43 -5.52
CA SER A 361 -4.68 9.17 -4.98
C SER A 361 -4.66 9.08 -3.46
N ILE A 362 -3.62 9.56 -2.76
CA ILE A 362 -3.63 9.61 -1.29
C ILE A 362 -4.72 10.58 -0.82
N ALA A 363 -4.88 11.71 -1.50
CA ALA A 363 -5.94 12.66 -1.20
C ALA A 363 -7.35 12.07 -1.45
N SER A 364 -7.53 11.18 -2.43
CA SER A 364 -8.81 10.46 -2.65
C SER A 364 -9.21 9.57 -1.47
N LEU A 365 -8.24 9.19 -0.63
CA LEU A 365 -8.42 8.39 0.58
C LEU A 365 -8.68 9.22 1.83
N LEU A 366 -8.76 10.56 1.76
CA LEU A 366 -9.13 11.39 2.91
C LEU A 366 -10.58 11.09 3.37
N PRO A 367 -10.87 11.24 4.69
CA PRO A 367 -12.21 11.04 5.26
C PRO A 367 -13.33 11.84 4.54
N LYS A 368 -14.41 11.14 4.18
CA LYS A 368 -15.60 11.69 3.51
C LYS A 368 -16.80 11.72 4.44
N GLY A 369 -17.68 12.70 4.25
CA GLY A 369 -18.92 12.89 4.99
C GLY A 369 -18.78 13.60 6.35
N GLY A 370 -17.59 14.07 6.69
CA GLY A 370 -17.35 14.89 7.90
C GLY A 370 -17.84 14.22 9.19
N GLU A 371 -18.36 15.04 10.10
CA GLU A 371 -18.78 14.63 11.44
C GLU A 371 -20.03 13.75 11.46
N THR A 372 -20.87 13.80 10.41
CA THR A 372 -22.04 12.94 10.27
C THR A 372 -21.64 11.47 10.17
N ILE A 373 -20.52 11.19 9.49
CA ILE A 373 -19.98 9.85 9.29
C ILE A 373 -18.97 9.49 10.38
N TRP A 374 -18.02 10.37 10.67
CA TRP A 374 -16.85 10.04 11.49
C TRP A 374 -17.00 10.42 12.96
N GLY A 375 -18.10 11.06 13.36
CA GLY A 375 -18.31 11.59 14.71
C GLY A 375 -17.78 13.02 14.90
N ASN A 376 -18.04 13.59 16.08
CA ASN A 376 -17.58 14.93 16.46
C ASN A 376 -16.74 14.90 17.76
N LEU A 377 -16.67 15.98 18.53
CA LEU A 377 -15.90 16.00 19.77
C LEU A 377 -16.50 15.15 20.92
N ASP A 378 -17.77 14.75 20.80
CA ASP A 378 -18.61 14.16 21.85
C ASP A 378 -19.27 12.82 21.48
N TRP A 379 -19.39 12.44 20.19
CA TRP A 379 -19.89 11.13 19.76
C TRP A 379 -19.07 10.51 18.63
N SER A 380 -19.19 9.20 18.43
CA SER A 380 -18.65 8.47 17.27
C SER A 380 -19.42 7.18 16.95
N PRO A 381 -19.39 6.66 15.71
CA PRO A 381 -19.97 5.36 15.38
C PRO A 381 -19.36 4.21 16.19
N GLU A 382 -18.06 4.28 16.47
CA GLU A 382 -17.25 3.26 17.16
C GLU A 382 -17.45 3.23 18.69
N GLU A 383 -18.17 4.19 19.27
CA GLU A 383 -18.38 4.24 20.71
C GLU A 383 -19.11 2.98 21.24
N GLY A 384 -18.65 2.48 22.39
CA GLY A 384 -19.02 1.18 22.94
C GLY A 384 -18.18 0.01 22.41
N HIS A 385 -17.30 0.21 21.41
CA HIS A 385 -16.34 -0.81 21.00
C HIS A 385 -15.27 -1.03 22.08
N ALA A 386 -15.14 -2.28 22.54
CA ALA A 386 -14.12 -2.70 23.51
C ALA A 386 -12.90 -3.29 22.80
N CYS A 387 -11.71 -2.76 23.06
CA CYS A 387 -10.47 -3.30 22.53
C CYS A 387 -10.01 -4.55 23.30
N ASP A 388 -10.52 -5.72 22.91
CA ASP A 388 -10.04 -7.03 23.39
C ASP A 388 -8.64 -7.37 22.79
N LEU A 389 -7.66 -6.54 23.16
CA LEU A 389 -6.23 -6.71 22.89
C LEU A 389 -5.61 -7.69 23.90
N SER A 390 -6.18 -7.79 25.10
CA SER A 390 -5.65 -8.56 26.22
C SER A 390 -5.71 -10.08 25.97
N LYS A 391 -6.79 -10.62 25.37
CA LYS A 391 -6.84 -12.05 25.00
C LYS A 391 -5.87 -12.47 23.89
N LYS A 392 -5.27 -11.52 23.14
CA LYS A 392 -4.32 -11.84 22.05
C LYS A 392 -2.86 -11.99 22.51
N ARG A 393 -2.60 -12.06 23.82
CA ARG A 393 -1.24 -12.16 24.40
C ARG A 393 -0.85 -13.54 24.99
N TYR A 394 -1.60 -14.62 24.71
CA TYR A 394 -1.20 -15.98 25.13
C TYR A 394 -1.41 -17.05 24.05
N SER A 395 -0.38 -17.26 23.23
CA SER A 395 -0.15 -18.48 22.42
C SER A 395 1.34 -18.84 22.33
N GLN A 396 2.12 -18.64 23.40
CA GLN A 396 3.35 -19.42 23.59
C GLN A 396 2.99 -20.73 24.28
N ALA A 397 3.51 -21.84 23.77
CA ALA A 397 3.06 -23.17 24.16
C ALA A 397 3.52 -23.56 25.58
N SER A 398 2.54 -23.84 26.45
CA SER A 398 2.69 -24.80 27.54
C SER A 398 1.40 -25.62 27.64
N ALA A 399 1.51 -26.94 27.49
CA ALA A 399 0.36 -27.84 27.63
C ALA A 399 0.12 -28.12 29.13
N GLY A 400 -1.13 -27.99 29.59
CA GLY A 400 -1.43 -27.94 31.02
C GLY A 400 -2.91 -28.09 31.42
N ASP A 401 -3.63 -28.99 30.74
CA ASP A 401 -4.72 -29.82 31.30
C ASP A 401 -5.56 -29.28 32.49
N LYS A 402 -6.76 -28.71 32.22
CA LYS A 402 -8.07 -29.24 32.70
C LYS A 402 -9.29 -28.36 32.39
N ASP A 403 -10.47 -28.98 32.40
CA ASP A 403 -11.78 -28.36 32.26
C ASP A 403 -12.14 -27.41 33.42
N THR A 404 -12.90 -26.35 33.13
CA THR A 404 -14.08 -26.03 33.95
C THR A 404 -15.10 -25.16 33.22
N ASN A 405 -16.37 -25.52 33.42
CA ASN A 405 -17.65 -24.93 33.01
C ASN A 405 -17.72 -23.49 32.47
N ASP A 406 -18.53 -23.37 31.43
CA ASP A 406 -19.28 -22.18 31.04
C ASP A 406 -19.99 -21.50 32.24
N SER A 407 -19.85 -20.18 32.35
CA SER A 407 -20.75 -19.33 33.13
C SER A 407 -20.70 -17.89 32.59
N ASP A 408 -21.86 -17.38 32.15
CA ASP A 408 -22.04 -16.07 31.52
C ASP A 408 -21.95 -14.91 32.55
N VAL A 409 -20.72 -14.61 33.01
CA VAL A 409 -20.47 -13.52 33.97
C VAL A 409 -20.43 -12.18 33.24
N LYS A 410 -21.62 -11.59 33.09
CA LYS A 410 -21.91 -10.29 32.48
C LYS A 410 -21.40 -9.10 33.32
N MET A 411 -20.10 -9.04 33.57
CA MET A 411 -19.47 -8.04 34.44
C MET A 411 -19.28 -6.70 33.71
N GLY A 412 -20.30 -5.85 33.78
CA GLY A 412 -20.28 -4.51 33.19
C GLY A 412 -19.33 -3.56 33.93
N PHE A 413 -18.10 -3.42 33.44
CA PHE A 413 -17.19 -2.35 33.83
C PHE A 413 -17.37 -1.14 32.90
N HIS A 414 -17.36 0.07 33.46
CA HIS A 414 -17.47 1.31 32.69
C HIS A 414 -16.19 1.56 31.88
N VAL A 415 -16.23 1.24 30.58
CA VAL A 415 -15.25 1.75 29.60
C VAL A 415 -15.35 3.28 29.59
N LYS A 416 -14.25 3.98 29.90
CA LYS A 416 -14.17 5.43 29.73
C LYS A 416 -14.41 5.78 28.26
N GLU A 417 -15.33 6.72 28.01
CA GLU A 417 -15.73 7.19 26.69
C GLU A 417 -14.51 7.57 25.83
N SER A 418 -14.17 6.69 24.88
CA SER A 418 -13.12 6.96 23.90
C SER A 418 -13.72 7.79 22.77
N LYS A 419 -13.37 9.09 22.75
CA LYS A 419 -13.99 10.10 21.87
C LYS A 419 -13.43 10.04 20.44
N TYR A 420 -13.73 8.95 19.72
CA TYR A 420 -13.16 8.66 18.39
C TYR A 420 -13.55 9.65 17.28
N GLY A 421 -14.49 10.58 17.50
CA GLY A 421 -14.91 11.54 16.46
C GLY A 421 -13.88 12.64 16.10
N ARG A 422 -12.72 12.59 16.76
CA ARG A 422 -11.51 13.36 16.44
C ARG A 422 -10.63 12.55 15.48
N ILE A 423 -9.95 13.20 14.55
CA ILE A 423 -9.00 12.59 13.61
C ILE A 423 -7.55 12.94 14.00
N ILE A 424 -7.31 14.20 14.37
CA ILE A 424 -6.07 14.68 14.97
C ILE A 424 -6.41 15.37 16.30
N SER A 425 -5.54 15.27 17.30
CA SER A 425 -5.60 16.08 18.52
C SER A 425 -4.17 16.35 19.02
N PHE A 426 -3.95 17.51 19.63
CA PHE A 426 -2.64 17.86 20.19
C PHE A 426 -2.65 17.73 21.73
N GLY A 427 -1.55 17.20 22.28
CA GLY A 427 -1.36 17.05 23.74
C GLY A 427 -2.24 15.96 24.40
N LYS A 428 -1.78 15.42 25.53
CA LYS A 428 -2.51 14.37 26.29
C LYS A 428 -3.76 14.91 27.01
N GLU A 429 -3.76 16.19 27.36
CA GLU A 429 -4.85 16.86 28.10
C GLU A 429 -6.17 16.86 27.31
N THR A 430 -6.11 17.10 26.00
CA THR A 430 -7.30 17.19 25.15
C THR A 430 -8.17 15.94 25.22
N LEU A 431 -7.58 14.76 25.41
CA LEU A 431 -8.29 13.48 25.51
C LEU A 431 -9.41 13.47 26.56
N GLN A 432 -9.17 14.12 27.70
CA GLN A 432 -10.07 14.04 28.86
C GLN A 432 -11.15 15.14 28.85
N LEU A 433 -10.88 16.27 28.17
CA LEU A 433 -11.77 17.43 28.16
C LEU A 433 -13.09 17.16 27.39
N SER A 434 -14.18 17.80 27.84
CA SER A 434 -15.44 17.90 27.10
C SER A 434 -15.34 18.95 25.98
N SER A 435 -16.22 18.88 24.97
CA SER A 435 -16.27 19.90 23.90
C SER A 435 -16.42 21.33 24.44
N SER A 436 -17.17 21.52 25.52
CA SER A 436 -17.34 22.79 26.23
C SER A 436 -16.08 23.33 26.93
N GLN A 437 -15.03 22.51 27.07
CA GLN A 437 -13.74 22.88 27.67
C GLN A 437 -12.60 22.99 26.64
N LEU A 438 -12.88 22.68 25.36
CA LEU A 438 -11.88 22.65 24.29
C LEU A 438 -11.92 23.94 23.46
N PRO A 439 -10.77 24.46 23.02
CA PRO A 439 -10.74 25.66 22.18
C PRO A 439 -11.43 25.40 20.83
N SER A 440 -12.39 26.26 20.48
CA SER A 440 -13.10 26.19 19.20
C SER A 440 -12.15 26.49 18.04
N VAL A 441 -12.12 25.63 17.03
CA VAL A 441 -11.33 25.84 15.81
C VAL A 441 -12.06 26.85 14.90
N ASP A 442 -11.78 28.14 15.06
CA ASP A 442 -12.24 29.16 14.09
C ASP A 442 -11.41 29.09 12.81
N THR A 443 -12.02 28.68 11.71
CA THR A 443 -11.37 28.59 10.39
C THR A 443 -10.92 29.95 9.84
N LYS A 444 -11.44 31.07 10.37
CA LYS A 444 -11.01 32.42 10.00
C LYS A 444 -9.65 32.81 10.58
N GLU A 445 -9.25 32.23 11.72
CA GLU A 445 -7.95 32.49 12.37
C GLU A 445 -6.79 32.15 11.42
N PHE A 446 -6.91 31.02 10.70
CA PHE A 446 -5.93 30.56 9.72
C PHE A 446 -5.92 31.41 8.44
N LEU A 447 -7.08 31.87 7.98
CA LEU A 447 -7.21 32.66 6.75
C LEU A 447 -6.67 34.09 6.89
N GLY A 448 -6.89 34.74 8.04
CA GLY A 448 -6.44 36.13 8.27
C GLY A 448 -4.93 36.29 8.44
N THR A 449 -4.22 35.22 8.83
CA THR A 449 -2.81 35.29 9.26
C THR A 449 -1.81 35.25 8.09
N ARG A 450 -2.24 34.92 6.86
CA ARG A 450 -1.34 34.76 5.69
C ARG A 450 -0.92 36.10 5.05
N THR A 451 -0.42 37.04 5.85
CA THR A 451 0.13 38.31 5.35
C THR A 451 1.40 38.05 4.53
N ASN A 452 1.46 38.61 3.32
CA ASN A 452 2.50 38.29 2.33
C ASN A 452 3.84 39.01 2.61
N LYS A 453 4.42 38.78 3.80
CA LYS A 453 5.74 39.29 4.17
C LYS A 453 6.82 38.34 3.64
N ASN A 454 7.46 38.73 2.53
CA ASN A 454 8.73 38.15 2.09
C ASN A 454 9.86 38.51 3.08
N THR A 455 9.87 37.87 4.25
CA THR A 455 11.08 37.77 5.06
C THR A 455 12.01 36.78 4.36
N ASN A 456 13.06 37.28 3.72
CA ASN A 456 14.12 36.47 3.11
C ASN A 456 14.84 35.63 4.19
N SER A 457 14.28 34.47 4.54
CA SER A 457 14.87 33.61 5.57
C SER A 457 16.08 32.86 5.00
N ALA A 458 17.24 33.06 5.61
CA ALA A 458 18.54 32.58 5.11
C ALA A 458 18.78 31.08 5.43
N CYS A 459 17.81 30.21 5.13
CA CYS A 459 17.86 28.78 5.42
C CYS A 459 18.28 27.97 4.16
N GLY A 460 19.59 27.86 3.93
CA GLY A 460 20.20 27.19 2.78
C GLY A 460 20.18 25.65 2.80
N GLY A 461 19.02 25.03 3.00
CA GLY A 461 18.81 23.58 2.80
C GLY A 461 18.23 23.25 1.43
N GLU A 462 18.54 22.07 0.89
CA GLU A 462 18.22 21.66 -0.50
C GLU A 462 16.73 21.34 -0.74
N VAL A 463 15.99 20.93 0.30
CA VAL A 463 14.57 20.58 0.22
C VAL A 463 13.69 21.83 0.46
N TRP A 464 12.46 21.83 -0.05
CA TRP A 464 11.46 22.87 0.23
C TRP A 464 10.07 22.21 0.28
N THR A 465 9.32 22.51 1.33
CA THR A 465 7.96 22.04 1.64
C THR A 465 7.03 23.24 1.89
N GLU A 466 5.71 23.06 1.89
CA GLU A 466 4.82 24.18 2.23
C GLU A 466 4.96 24.66 3.70
N TYR A 467 5.52 23.83 4.60
CA TYR A 467 5.85 24.26 5.97
C TYR A 467 6.94 25.34 6.00
N ASP A 468 7.80 25.40 4.99
CA ASP A 468 8.83 26.44 4.85
C ASP A 468 8.25 27.79 4.38
N GLU A 469 7.01 27.80 3.87
CA GLU A 469 6.23 29.01 3.53
C GLU A 469 5.40 29.52 4.73
N MET A 470 5.40 28.82 5.87
CA MET A 470 4.57 29.15 7.03
C MET A 470 5.30 30.01 8.06
N CYS A 471 4.58 30.99 8.64
CA CYS A 471 5.09 31.78 9.76
C CYS A 471 5.31 30.89 10.99
N ARG A 472 6.51 30.94 11.60
CA ARG A 472 6.87 30.15 12.80
C ARG A 472 5.88 30.36 13.96
N GLU A 473 5.34 31.57 14.11
CA GLU A 473 4.33 31.93 15.13
C GLU A 473 3.00 31.16 14.99
N THR A 474 2.68 30.62 13.81
CA THR A 474 1.41 29.90 13.58
C THR A 474 1.55 28.39 13.82
N ILE A 475 2.77 27.86 13.89
CA ILE A 475 3.01 26.43 14.15
C ILE A 475 2.56 26.05 15.58
N PRO A 476 2.90 26.79 16.65
CA PRO A 476 2.31 26.58 17.98
C PRO A 476 0.79 26.69 17.99
N LYS A 477 0.20 27.66 17.27
CA LYS A 477 -1.25 27.91 17.24
C LYS A 477 -2.10 26.79 16.65
N ILE A 478 -1.49 25.89 15.89
CA ILE A 478 -2.11 24.62 15.44
C ILE A 478 -2.07 23.57 16.58
N ALA A 479 -1.01 23.58 17.38
CA ALA A 479 -0.75 22.62 18.46
C ALA A 479 -1.28 23.03 19.85
N GLU A 480 -1.88 24.22 20.00
CA GLU A 480 -2.50 24.75 21.23
C GLU A 480 -3.75 23.98 21.69
N ASN A 481 -3.60 22.70 22.03
CA ASN A 481 -4.67 21.82 22.55
C ASN A 481 -5.96 21.80 21.67
N LYS A 482 -5.83 22.05 20.36
CA LYS A 482 -6.94 22.05 19.39
C LYS A 482 -7.20 20.62 18.84
N PRO A 483 -8.43 20.07 18.97
CA PRO A 483 -8.83 18.82 18.33
C PRO A 483 -9.44 19.08 16.94
N TYR A 484 -9.13 18.22 15.97
CA TYR A 484 -9.60 18.34 14.59
C TYR A 484 -10.49 17.14 14.22
N THR A 485 -11.71 17.41 13.73
CA THR A 485 -12.67 16.41 13.25
C THR A 485 -12.44 16.09 11.77
N ALA A 486 -13.16 15.13 11.21
CA ALA A 486 -13.09 14.81 9.77
C ALA A 486 -13.45 16.00 8.85
N ARG A 487 -14.14 17.04 9.35
CA ARG A 487 -14.33 18.32 8.63
C ARG A 487 -13.16 19.27 8.85
N THR A 488 -12.88 19.66 10.10
CA THR A 488 -11.88 20.71 10.37
C THR A 488 -10.45 20.29 10.05
N VAL A 489 -10.17 18.99 9.93
CA VAL A 489 -8.86 18.52 9.44
C VAL A 489 -8.65 18.76 7.95
N LEU A 490 -9.72 18.91 7.14
CA LEU A 490 -9.61 19.36 5.76
C LEU A 490 -9.26 20.86 5.70
N ASP A 491 -9.79 21.67 6.62
CA ASP A 491 -9.38 23.07 6.77
C ASP A 491 -7.92 23.21 7.23
N LEU A 492 -7.47 22.34 8.12
CA LEU A 492 -6.05 22.24 8.48
C LEU A 492 -5.17 21.90 7.27
N LEU A 493 -5.58 20.94 6.44
CA LEU A 493 -4.86 20.62 5.19
C LEU A 493 -4.91 21.75 4.16
N ARG A 494 -6.01 22.51 4.05
CA ARG A 494 -6.08 23.73 3.22
C ARG A 494 -5.07 24.78 3.69
N PHE A 495 -4.77 24.83 4.98
CA PHE A 495 -3.78 25.75 5.55
C PHE A 495 -2.33 25.25 5.37
N VAL A 496 -2.02 23.99 5.69
CA VAL A 496 -0.64 23.46 5.68
C VAL A 496 -0.17 22.85 4.35
N ALA A 497 -1.08 22.65 3.40
CA ALA A 497 -0.80 22.12 2.07
C ALA A 497 -1.72 22.76 0.99
N PRO A 498 -1.77 24.11 0.88
CA PRO A 498 -2.75 24.81 0.04
C PRO A 498 -2.67 24.44 -1.45
N LYS A 499 -1.45 24.27 -1.98
CA LYS A 499 -1.20 23.90 -3.38
C LYS A 499 -1.76 22.51 -3.71
N MET A 500 -1.56 21.54 -2.80
CA MET A 500 -2.18 20.22 -2.87
C MET A 500 -3.71 20.32 -2.81
N MET A 501 -4.27 20.98 -1.80
CA MET A 501 -5.72 21.04 -1.62
C MET A 501 -6.43 21.74 -2.78
N GLN A 502 -5.88 22.84 -3.31
CA GLN A 502 -6.44 23.53 -4.48
C GLN A 502 -6.54 22.62 -5.71
N ARG A 503 -5.49 21.82 -5.98
CA ARG A 503 -5.47 20.83 -7.08
C ARG A 503 -6.47 19.70 -6.81
N VAL A 504 -6.39 19.09 -5.64
CA VAL A 504 -7.23 17.98 -5.19
C VAL A 504 -8.71 18.35 -5.26
N GLU A 505 -9.11 19.52 -4.75
CA GLU A 505 -10.50 19.98 -4.72
C GLU A 505 -11.05 20.36 -6.11
N SER A 506 -10.24 20.35 -7.17
CA SER A 506 -10.75 20.40 -8.55
C SER A 506 -11.25 19.04 -9.05
N HIS A 507 -10.68 17.94 -8.54
CA HIS A 507 -10.92 16.57 -9.01
C HIS A 507 -11.67 15.67 -8.00
N LEU A 508 -11.69 16.02 -6.72
CA LEU A 508 -12.16 15.17 -5.62
C LEU A 508 -13.08 15.92 -4.65
N SER A 509 -13.87 15.15 -3.91
CA SER A 509 -14.90 15.65 -2.99
C SER A 509 -15.02 14.77 -1.73
N TYR A 510 -15.48 15.40 -0.65
CA TYR A 510 -15.47 14.85 0.71
C TYR A 510 -16.79 15.13 1.46
N GLY A 511 -17.80 15.67 0.78
CA GLY A 511 -19.04 16.11 1.37
C GLY A 511 -20.09 15.01 1.52
N ILE A 512 -21.32 15.46 1.73
CA ILE A 512 -22.55 14.68 1.59
C ILE A 512 -23.48 15.54 0.73
N ALA A 513 -24.13 14.95 -0.26
CA ALA A 513 -25.07 15.70 -1.07
C ALA A 513 -26.36 15.99 -0.30
N ASP A 514 -26.80 17.25 -0.27
CA ASP A 514 -28.15 17.60 0.23
C ASP A 514 -29.22 17.00 -0.70
N ASN A 515 -29.07 17.25 -2.01
CA ASN A 515 -29.91 16.71 -3.07
C ASN A 515 -29.06 16.16 -4.22
N LEU A 516 -29.14 14.85 -4.47
CA LEU A 516 -28.39 14.17 -5.55
C LEU A 516 -28.96 14.43 -6.96
N ASP A 517 -30.08 15.16 -7.08
CA ASP A 517 -30.63 15.64 -8.36
C ASP A 517 -30.09 17.02 -8.76
N ASP A 518 -29.26 17.66 -7.92
CA ASP A 518 -28.58 18.91 -8.25
C ASP A 518 -27.57 18.70 -9.41
N PRO A 519 -27.68 19.42 -10.54
CA PRO A 519 -26.81 19.28 -11.70
C PRO A 519 -25.30 19.42 -11.41
N LYS A 520 -24.88 19.97 -10.26
CA LYS A 520 -23.46 20.00 -9.87
C LYS A 520 -22.87 18.59 -9.71
N TYR A 521 -23.66 17.60 -9.29
CA TYR A 521 -23.22 16.20 -9.10
C TYR A 521 -22.98 15.45 -10.42
N ASN A 522 -23.42 16.01 -11.55
CA ASN A 522 -23.05 15.51 -12.88
C ASN A 522 -21.59 15.80 -13.25
N ARG A 523 -20.80 16.49 -12.41
CA ARG A 523 -19.37 16.75 -12.65
C ARG A 523 -18.49 15.65 -12.06
N TYR A 524 -17.42 15.29 -12.77
CA TYR A 524 -16.48 14.21 -12.40
C TYR A 524 -15.89 14.31 -10.98
N LYS A 525 -15.83 15.52 -10.39
CA LYS A 525 -15.41 15.77 -9.00
C LYS A 525 -16.15 14.94 -7.95
N TYR A 526 -17.40 14.55 -8.22
CA TYR A 526 -18.29 13.91 -7.24
C TYR A 526 -18.43 12.40 -7.41
N TRP A 527 -18.07 11.85 -8.57
CA TRP A 527 -18.35 10.46 -8.93
C TRP A 527 -17.62 9.42 -8.09
N SER A 528 -16.50 9.79 -7.47
CA SER A 528 -15.73 8.94 -6.55
C SER A 528 -16.15 9.03 -5.08
N ASN A 529 -17.03 9.98 -4.72
CA ASN A 529 -17.59 10.08 -3.37
C ASN A 529 -18.95 9.35 -3.32
N PRO A 530 -19.06 8.19 -2.62
CA PRO A 530 -20.31 7.44 -2.50
C PRO A 530 -21.43 8.19 -1.76
N LEU A 531 -21.12 9.32 -1.11
CA LEU A 531 -22.09 10.22 -0.47
C LEU A 531 -22.50 11.42 -1.34
N GLU A 532 -21.93 11.57 -2.53
CA GLU A 532 -22.23 12.63 -3.51
C GLU A 532 -22.50 12.08 -4.92
N THR A 533 -22.73 10.77 -5.03
CA THR A 533 -23.10 10.08 -6.27
C THR A 533 -24.23 9.06 -6.04
N LYS A 534 -24.88 8.63 -7.12
CA LYS A 534 -25.84 7.53 -7.14
C LYS A 534 -25.18 6.26 -7.70
N LEU A 535 -25.73 5.08 -7.42
CA LEU A 535 -25.44 3.87 -8.18
C LEU A 535 -26.04 3.95 -9.61
N PRO A 536 -25.65 3.06 -10.54
CA PRO A 536 -26.26 2.98 -11.87
C PRO A 536 -27.70 2.45 -11.83
N ASP A 537 -28.45 2.67 -12.91
CA ASP A 537 -29.78 2.06 -13.10
C ASP A 537 -29.64 0.63 -13.65
N ALA A 538 -29.32 -0.30 -12.75
CA ALA A 538 -28.90 -1.65 -13.11
C ALA A 538 -29.32 -2.70 -12.05
N PRO A 539 -30.63 -2.89 -11.81
CA PRO A 539 -31.13 -3.70 -10.69
C PRO A 539 -30.66 -5.17 -10.70
N ASP A 540 -30.31 -5.74 -11.85
CA ASP A 540 -29.82 -7.12 -12.00
C ASP A 540 -28.36 -7.34 -11.54
N ILE A 541 -27.63 -6.29 -11.11
CA ILE A 541 -26.25 -6.42 -10.66
C ILE A 541 -26.17 -6.63 -9.14
N GLU A 542 -25.08 -7.24 -8.70
CA GLU A 542 -24.81 -7.48 -7.28
C GLU A 542 -23.55 -6.74 -6.83
N ILE A 543 -23.61 -6.06 -5.68
CA ILE A 543 -22.47 -5.34 -5.10
C ILE A 543 -22.10 -5.98 -3.76
N TYR A 544 -20.84 -6.38 -3.63
CA TYR A 544 -20.32 -7.01 -2.42
C TYR A 544 -19.30 -6.09 -1.78
N CYS A 545 -19.42 -5.83 -0.47
CA CYS A 545 -18.38 -5.23 0.35
C CYS A 545 -17.65 -6.36 1.10
N SER A 546 -16.51 -6.78 0.58
CA SER A 546 -15.66 -7.83 1.13
C SER A 546 -14.48 -7.23 1.91
N TYR A 547 -14.38 -7.44 3.23
CA TYR A 547 -13.30 -6.83 4.03
C TYR A 547 -12.93 -7.62 5.27
N GLY A 548 -11.71 -7.39 5.76
CA GLY A 548 -11.19 -8.02 6.97
C GLY A 548 -11.71 -7.36 8.24
N VAL A 549 -11.85 -8.17 9.29
CA VAL A 549 -12.28 -7.72 10.62
C VAL A 549 -11.52 -8.46 11.72
N GLY A 550 -11.51 -7.88 12.92
CA GLY A 550 -10.76 -8.35 14.08
C GLY A 550 -9.32 -7.81 14.16
N ILE A 551 -8.93 -6.80 13.37
CA ILE A 551 -7.58 -6.21 13.38
C ILE A 551 -7.60 -4.76 13.92
N PRO A 552 -6.77 -4.42 14.93
CA PRO A 552 -6.66 -3.06 15.45
C PRO A 552 -6.13 -2.06 14.41
N THR A 553 -7.04 -1.25 13.89
CA THR A 553 -6.88 -0.38 12.71
C THR A 553 -6.82 1.10 13.09
N GLU A 554 -5.99 1.90 12.43
CA GLU A 554 -5.73 3.30 12.80
C GLU A 554 -6.96 4.22 12.62
N ARG A 555 -7.43 4.82 13.73
CA ARG A 555 -8.69 5.60 13.78
C ARG A 555 -8.51 7.09 14.05
N SER A 556 -7.54 7.47 14.90
CA SER A 556 -7.18 8.87 15.15
C SER A 556 -5.80 8.99 15.80
N TYR A 557 -5.24 10.21 15.76
CA TYR A 557 -3.85 10.47 16.11
C TYR A 557 -3.69 11.58 17.15
N ILE A 558 -2.84 11.33 18.14
CA ILE A 558 -2.33 12.32 19.07
C ILE A 558 -1.00 12.84 18.54
N TYR A 559 -0.88 14.15 18.42
CA TYR A 559 0.31 14.82 17.93
C TYR A 559 0.97 15.69 19.00
N LYS A 560 2.28 15.87 18.86
CA LYS A 560 3.07 16.91 19.52
C LYS A 560 3.93 17.67 18.51
N LEU A 561 4.45 18.82 18.94
CA LEU A 561 5.47 19.54 18.20
C LEU A 561 6.76 18.70 18.09
N SER A 562 7.47 18.88 16.99
CA SER A 562 8.85 18.43 16.84
C SER A 562 9.76 19.35 17.66
N PRO A 563 10.69 18.83 18.48
CA PRO A 563 11.59 19.63 19.34
C PRO A 563 12.78 20.19 18.57
N ASN A 564 12.78 20.08 17.24
CA ASN A 564 13.93 20.34 16.40
C ASN A 564 13.77 21.72 15.73
N ASP A 565 14.29 22.77 16.36
CA ASP A 565 14.22 24.16 15.86
C ASP A 565 14.98 24.40 14.53
N LYS A 566 15.64 23.36 14.00
CA LYS A 566 16.30 23.34 12.70
C LYS A 566 15.33 23.83 11.61
N CYS A 567 15.74 24.91 10.95
CA CYS A 567 15.01 25.46 9.82
C CYS A 567 14.94 24.41 8.69
N LYS A 568 13.75 24.25 8.11
CA LYS A 568 13.39 23.13 7.22
C LYS A 568 13.35 21.79 7.97
N SER A 569 12.19 21.51 8.56
CA SER A 569 11.81 20.19 9.06
C SER A 569 10.28 20.11 9.25
N ILE A 570 9.72 18.90 9.31
CA ILE A 570 8.28 18.68 9.55
C ILE A 570 7.96 19.02 11.03
N PRO A 571 7.08 20.02 11.32
CA PRO A 571 6.93 20.55 12.67
C PRO A 571 6.04 19.71 13.60
N PHE A 572 5.30 18.73 13.06
CA PHE A 572 4.34 17.92 13.80
C PHE A 572 4.70 16.44 13.73
N ARG A 573 4.63 15.73 14.86
CA ARG A 573 4.90 14.28 14.94
C ARG A 573 3.93 13.57 15.89
N ILE A 574 3.62 12.32 15.62
CA ILE A 574 2.74 11.48 16.44
C ILE A 574 3.38 11.31 17.83
N ASP A 575 2.60 11.53 18.89
CA ASP A 575 3.09 11.38 20.26
C ASP A 575 3.10 9.93 20.73
N SER A 576 4.15 9.22 20.32
CA SER A 576 4.44 7.84 20.70
C SER A 576 4.74 7.62 22.19
N SER A 577 4.63 8.63 23.06
CA SER A 577 4.68 8.49 24.52
C SER A 577 3.29 8.56 25.20
N VAL A 578 2.21 8.65 24.42
CA VAL A 578 0.84 8.65 24.94
C VAL A 578 0.14 7.31 24.68
N ASP A 579 0.27 6.41 25.65
CA ASP A 579 -0.61 5.25 25.79
C ASP A 579 -1.81 5.55 26.70
N GLY A 580 -2.90 4.81 26.48
CA GLY A 580 -4.03 4.72 27.41
C GLY A 580 -3.92 3.50 28.34
N ASP A 581 -4.91 3.38 29.23
CA ASP A 581 -5.04 2.29 30.21
C ASP A 581 -5.10 0.89 29.54
N GLU A 582 -5.03 -0.22 30.29
CA GLU A 582 -4.92 -1.57 29.70
C GLU A 582 -6.09 -1.95 28.79
N ASP A 583 -7.33 -1.57 29.15
CA ASP A 583 -8.53 -1.78 28.30
C ASP A 583 -8.71 -0.69 27.21
N SER A 584 -7.82 0.30 27.14
CA SER A 584 -7.94 1.41 26.19
C SER A 584 -7.48 1.03 24.78
N CYS A 585 -8.21 1.50 23.77
CA CYS A 585 -7.83 1.41 22.37
C CYS A 585 -6.66 2.34 21.96
N LEU A 586 -6.13 3.16 22.88
CA LEU A 586 -5.02 4.08 22.63
C LEU A 586 -3.65 3.41 22.87
N ARG A 587 -2.84 3.33 21.82
CA ARG A 587 -1.46 2.80 21.85
C ARG A 587 -0.50 3.69 21.07
N GLY A 588 0.61 4.10 21.66
CA GLY A 588 1.68 4.87 21.01
C GLY A 588 1.20 6.14 20.29
N GLY A 589 0.26 6.88 20.89
CA GLY A 589 -0.32 8.08 20.29
C GLY A 589 -1.37 7.83 19.20
N VAL A 590 -1.80 6.58 18.98
CA VAL A 590 -2.80 6.21 17.97
C VAL A 590 -3.98 5.49 18.62
N TYR A 591 -5.20 6.01 18.41
CA TYR A 591 -6.42 5.25 18.73
C TYR A 591 -6.69 4.23 17.65
N LEU A 592 -7.08 3.03 18.08
CA LEU A 592 -7.39 1.90 17.21
C LEU A 592 -8.90 1.58 17.24
N THR A 593 -9.40 0.96 16.18
CA THR A 593 -10.76 0.45 16.04
C THR A 593 -10.74 -0.87 15.27
N ASP A 594 -11.87 -1.59 15.20
CA ASP A 594 -11.99 -2.73 14.30
C ASP A 594 -11.88 -2.37 12.81
N GLY A 595 -11.27 -3.26 12.02
CA GLY A 595 -10.98 -3.10 10.60
C GLY A 595 -10.00 -4.14 10.07
N ASP A 596 -9.37 -3.83 8.94
CA ASP A 596 -8.45 -4.70 8.19
C ASP A 596 -6.96 -4.31 8.32
N GLU A 597 -6.58 -3.59 9.38
CA GLU A 597 -5.29 -2.91 9.62
C GLU A 597 -5.18 -1.50 9.01
N THR A 598 -5.84 -1.23 7.88
CA THR A 598 -5.72 0.01 7.12
C THR A 598 -7.05 0.77 7.02
N VAL A 599 -8.16 0.05 6.90
CA VAL A 599 -9.51 0.57 6.66
C VAL A 599 -10.40 0.24 7.85
N PRO A 600 -10.86 1.25 8.62
CA PRO A 600 -11.85 1.05 9.67
C PRO A 600 -13.14 0.43 9.13
N VAL A 601 -13.78 -0.45 9.92
CA VAL A 601 -15.05 -1.11 9.58
C VAL A 601 -16.10 -0.13 9.04
N ILE A 602 -16.22 1.07 9.63
CA ILE A 602 -17.17 2.09 9.14
C ILE A 602 -16.96 2.42 7.66
N SER A 603 -15.70 2.57 7.22
CA SER A 603 -15.37 2.98 5.85
C SER A 603 -15.59 1.87 4.82
N ALA A 604 -15.36 0.61 5.22
CA ALA A 604 -15.56 -0.53 4.34
C ALA A 604 -17.04 -0.98 4.27
N GLY A 605 -17.73 -0.97 5.42
CA GLY A 605 -19.06 -1.56 5.55
C GLY A 605 -20.24 -0.61 5.30
N PHE A 606 -20.12 0.67 5.66
CA PHE A 606 -21.31 1.56 5.81
C PHE A 606 -22.18 1.65 4.55
N MET A 607 -21.56 1.69 3.37
CA MET A 607 -22.31 1.77 2.11
C MET A 607 -23.13 0.50 1.84
N CYS A 608 -22.58 -0.71 1.97
CA CYS A 608 -23.38 -1.94 1.82
C CYS A 608 -24.34 -2.19 3.00
N ALA A 609 -24.01 -1.71 4.20
CA ALA A 609 -24.83 -1.91 5.40
C ALA A 609 -26.07 -1.01 5.45
N LYS A 610 -25.95 0.26 5.05
CA LYS A 610 -27.01 1.27 5.20
C LYS A 610 -27.11 2.24 4.02
N GLY A 611 -25.99 2.75 3.49
CA GLY A 611 -26.01 3.77 2.43
C GLY A 611 -26.72 3.32 1.14
N TRP A 612 -26.49 2.08 0.73
CA TRP A 612 -27.05 1.44 -0.48
C TRP A 612 -27.97 0.25 -0.16
N ARG A 613 -28.27 -0.03 1.11
CA ARG A 613 -29.01 -1.23 1.50
C ARG A 613 -30.49 -1.10 1.13
N GLY A 614 -30.91 -1.82 0.09
CA GLY A 614 -32.24 -1.67 -0.50
C GLY A 614 -32.35 -0.39 -1.33
N ARG A 615 -33.55 0.18 -1.45
CA ARG A 615 -33.76 1.44 -2.19
C ARG A 615 -33.50 2.65 -1.30
N THR A 616 -32.51 3.45 -1.69
CA THR A 616 -32.13 4.72 -1.06
C THR A 616 -31.89 5.78 -2.14
N ARG A 617 -31.75 7.04 -1.77
CA ARG A 617 -31.33 8.11 -2.71
C ARG A 617 -29.96 7.84 -3.36
N PHE A 618 -29.11 7.05 -2.71
CA PHE A 618 -27.83 6.59 -3.24
C PHE A 618 -27.95 5.32 -4.09
N ASN A 619 -28.92 4.43 -3.79
CA ASN A 619 -29.25 3.23 -4.56
C ASN A 619 -30.71 3.30 -5.09
N PRO A 620 -31.00 4.12 -6.12
CA PRO A 620 -32.38 4.37 -6.56
C PRO A 620 -33.02 3.16 -7.25
N SER A 621 -32.22 2.37 -7.97
CA SER A 621 -32.64 1.14 -8.65
C SER A 621 -32.98 0.03 -7.65
N GLY A 622 -32.26 -0.04 -6.53
CA GLY A 622 -32.41 -1.08 -5.50
C GLY A 622 -31.51 -2.29 -5.73
N ILE A 623 -30.32 -2.06 -6.28
CA ILE A 623 -29.26 -3.05 -6.49
C ILE A 623 -29.01 -3.87 -5.22
N ALA A 624 -28.82 -5.18 -5.35
CA ALA A 624 -28.55 -6.06 -4.22
C ALA A 624 -27.15 -5.77 -3.63
N THR A 625 -27.09 -5.43 -2.33
CA THR A 625 -25.84 -5.16 -1.61
C THR A 625 -25.58 -6.14 -0.48
N TYR A 626 -24.42 -6.80 -0.50
CA TYR A 626 -24.03 -7.82 0.47
C TYR A 626 -22.76 -7.43 1.23
N ILE A 627 -22.68 -7.79 2.51
CA ILE A 627 -21.47 -7.67 3.32
C ILE A 627 -20.82 -9.06 3.44
N ARG A 628 -19.51 -9.15 3.18
CA ARG A 628 -18.72 -10.37 3.37
C ARG A 628 -17.51 -10.04 4.24
N GLU A 629 -17.62 -10.23 5.54
CA GLU A 629 -16.51 -10.05 6.46
C GLU A 629 -15.64 -11.30 6.55
N TYR A 630 -14.34 -11.09 6.77
CA TYR A 630 -13.32 -12.13 6.91
C TYR A 630 -12.58 -11.92 8.23
N ARG A 631 -12.93 -12.72 9.25
CA ARG A 631 -12.33 -12.61 10.58
C ARG A 631 -10.87 -13.05 10.53
N HIS A 632 -9.95 -12.11 10.74
CA HIS A 632 -8.52 -12.36 10.69
C HIS A 632 -8.09 -13.41 11.73
N LYS A 633 -7.38 -14.43 11.26
CA LYS A 633 -6.51 -15.30 12.06
C LYS A 633 -5.06 -15.05 11.65
N PRO A 634 -4.10 -14.98 12.59
CA PRO A 634 -2.69 -14.97 12.25
C PRO A 634 -2.26 -16.34 11.67
N PRO A 635 -1.23 -16.41 10.82
CA PRO A 635 -0.69 -17.68 10.34
C PRO A 635 -0.23 -18.56 11.51
N ALA A 636 -0.51 -19.86 11.43
CA ALA A 636 -0.14 -20.83 12.46
C ALA A 636 1.35 -21.21 12.42
N SER A 637 2.05 -20.94 11.33
CA SER A 637 3.51 -21.14 11.23
C SER A 637 4.21 -20.12 10.33
N LEU A 638 5.51 -19.91 10.55
CA LEU A 638 6.36 -19.07 9.70
C LEU A 638 6.48 -19.59 8.25
N LEU A 639 6.22 -20.89 8.04
CA LEU A 639 6.24 -21.53 6.71
C LEU A 639 4.95 -21.32 5.90
N GLU A 640 3.88 -20.86 6.55
CA GLU A 640 2.58 -20.60 5.90
C GLU A 640 2.58 -19.32 5.05
N GLY A 641 3.54 -18.42 5.28
CA GLY A 641 3.66 -17.14 4.57
C GLY A 641 2.57 -16.15 4.98
N ARG A 642 1.78 -15.66 4.01
CA ARG A 642 0.58 -14.86 4.29
C ARG A 642 -0.52 -15.82 4.72
N GLY A 643 -0.98 -15.70 5.98
CA GLY A 643 -1.90 -16.66 6.59
C GLY A 643 -3.17 -16.87 5.76
N LEU A 644 -3.57 -18.13 5.61
CA LEU A 644 -4.62 -18.54 4.66
C LEU A 644 -6.03 -18.06 5.07
N GLU A 645 -6.17 -17.62 6.32
CA GLU A 645 -7.34 -16.96 6.90
C GLU A 645 -7.04 -15.52 7.39
N SER A 646 -6.00 -14.87 6.84
CA SER A 646 -5.68 -13.48 7.17
C SER A 646 -6.76 -12.53 6.65
N GLY A 647 -7.18 -11.59 7.50
CA GLY A 647 -8.02 -10.45 7.13
C GLY A 647 -7.23 -9.13 6.97
N ALA A 648 -5.90 -9.15 6.88
CA ALA A 648 -5.12 -7.93 6.70
C ALA A 648 -5.34 -7.34 5.30
N HIS A 649 -5.33 -6.01 5.16
CA HIS A 649 -5.85 -5.26 4.00
C HIS A 649 -5.33 -5.74 2.64
N VAL A 650 -4.07 -6.17 2.57
CA VAL A 650 -3.45 -6.73 1.36
C VAL A 650 -3.41 -8.26 1.37
N ASP A 651 -3.25 -8.89 2.53
CA ASP A 651 -3.21 -10.37 2.66
C ASP A 651 -4.56 -11.03 2.42
N ILE A 652 -5.66 -10.30 2.58
CA ILE A 652 -7.02 -10.80 2.34
C ILE A 652 -7.20 -11.34 0.92
N LEU A 653 -6.40 -10.87 -0.06
CA LEU A 653 -6.37 -11.40 -1.43
C LEU A 653 -5.82 -12.85 -1.53
N GLY A 654 -5.19 -13.34 -0.46
CA GLY A 654 -4.81 -14.74 -0.25
C GLY A 654 -5.80 -15.53 0.63
N ASN A 655 -6.83 -14.89 1.19
CA ASN A 655 -7.77 -15.53 2.11
C ASN A 655 -8.64 -16.57 1.39
N PHE A 656 -8.64 -17.80 1.89
CA PHE A 656 -9.27 -18.94 1.20
C PHE A 656 -10.79 -18.78 1.03
N ALA A 657 -11.47 -18.17 2.01
CA ALA A 657 -12.91 -17.91 1.92
C ALA A 657 -13.22 -16.76 0.94
N LEU A 658 -12.35 -15.74 0.82
CA LEU A 658 -12.54 -14.67 -0.17
C LEU A 658 -12.34 -15.19 -1.59
N ILE A 659 -11.30 -16.00 -1.78
CA ILE A 659 -11.02 -16.64 -3.07
C ILE A 659 -12.21 -17.54 -3.45
N GLU A 660 -12.76 -18.33 -2.52
CA GLU A 660 -13.97 -19.12 -2.78
C GLU A 660 -15.19 -18.24 -3.15
N ASP A 661 -15.47 -17.17 -2.40
CA ASP A 661 -16.58 -16.25 -2.68
C ASP A 661 -16.43 -15.62 -4.09
N VAL A 662 -15.22 -15.17 -4.47
CA VAL A 662 -14.93 -14.62 -5.82
C VAL A 662 -15.07 -15.67 -6.91
N LEU A 663 -14.57 -16.90 -6.70
CA LEU A 663 -14.65 -17.98 -7.68
C LEU A 663 -16.09 -18.44 -7.92
N ARG A 664 -16.90 -18.60 -6.86
CA ARG A 664 -18.31 -18.98 -6.99
C ARG A 664 -19.11 -17.92 -7.75
N VAL A 665 -18.93 -16.63 -7.44
CA VAL A 665 -19.60 -15.53 -8.17
C VAL A 665 -19.11 -15.42 -9.63
N ALA A 666 -17.82 -15.58 -9.90
CA ALA A 666 -17.28 -15.61 -11.27
C ALA A 666 -17.80 -16.80 -12.11
N ALA A 667 -18.05 -17.94 -11.46
CA ALA A 667 -18.69 -19.10 -12.05
C ALA A 667 -20.23 -19.00 -12.18
N GLY A 668 -20.85 -17.90 -11.72
CA GLY A 668 -22.26 -17.59 -11.93
C GLY A 668 -23.13 -17.49 -10.68
N ALA A 669 -22.64 -17.90 -9.51
CA ALA A 669 -23.42 -17.88 -8.27
C ALA A 669 -23.90 -16.47 -7.90
N THR A 670 -25.09 -16.40 -7.33
CA THR A 670 -25.67 -15.21 -6.72
C THR A 670 -25.22 -15.04 -5.26
N GLY A 671 -25.47 -13.85 -4.71
CA GLY A 671 -25.15 -13.53 -3.32
C GLY A 671 -25.91 -14.42 -2.34
N ALA A 672 -27.12 -14.85 -2.67
CA ALA A 672 -27.89 -15.81 -1.90
C ALA A 672 -27.23 -17.20 -1.87
N GLU A 673 -26.70 -17.67 -3.01
CA GLU A 673 -26.09 -19.00 -3.13
C GLU A 673 -24.72 -19.10 -2.43
N ILE A 674 -23.98 -17.99 -2.29
CA ILE A 674 -22.80 -17.93 -1.40
C ILE A 674 -23.14 -17.67 0.08
N GLY A 675 -24.43 -17.69 0.45
CA GLY A 675 -24.89 -17.58 1.83
C GLY A 675 -25.17 -16.15 2.34
N GLY A 676 -25.31 -15.17 1.44
CA GLY A 676 -25.74 -13.81 1.78
C GLY A 676 -24.74 -13.00 2.61
N ASP A 677 -25.25 -12.21 3.55
CA ASP A 677 -24.42 -11.41 4.44
C ASP A 677 -23.67 -12.29 5.47
N ARG A 678 -22.36 -12.10 5.56
CA ARG A 678 -21.50 -12.68 6.61
C ARG A 678 -20.88 -11.53 7.40
N VAL A 679 -21.31 -11.34 8.64
CA VAL A 679 -20.91 -10.22 9.51
C VAL A 679 -20.53 -10.74 10.90
N TYR A 680 -19.41 -10.23 11.41
CA TYR A 680 -18.86 -10.47 12.74
C TYR A 680 -18.65 -9.15 13.52
N SER A 681 -18.54 -8.02 12.83
CA SER A 681 -18.34 -6.69 13.40
C SER A 681 -19.64 -6.01 13.84
N ASP A 682 -19.50 -4.91 14.58
CA ASP A 682 -20.61 -4.05 15.01
C ASP A 682 -21.20 -3.17 13.88
N ILE A 683 -20.86 -3.40 12.59
CA ILE A 683 -21.15 -2.49 11.48
C ILE A 683 -22.61 -2.00 11.41
N PHE A 684 -23.60 -2.87 11.66
CA PHE A 684 -25.00 -2.45 11.67
C PHE A 684 -25.28 -1.44 12.80
N ARG A 685 -24.87 -1.72 14.04
CA ARG A 685 -24.99 -0.80 15.19
C ARG A 685 -24.25 0.52 14.94
N MET A 686 -23.08 0.46 14.34
CA MET A 686 -22.29 1.64 13.95
C MET A 686 -23.02 2.47 12.88
N SER A 687 -23.63 1.80 11.90
CA SER A 687 -24.40 2.46 10.84
C SER A 687 -25.70 3.08 11.36
N ASP A 688 -26.36 2.47 12.35
CA ASP A 688 -27.58 3.00 12.96
C ASP A 688 -27.33 4.31 13.72
N ARG A 689 -26.19 4.40 14.41
CA ARG A 689 -25.71 5.64 15.05
C ARG A 689 -25.43 6.78 14.06
N VAL A 690 -25.08 6.48 12.81
CA VAL A 690 -24.92 7.49 11.75
C VAL A 690 -26.28 8.03 11.31
N ASN A 691 -26.57 9.26 11.73
CA ASN A 691 -27.76 10.02 11.33
C ASN A 691 -27.60 10.63 9.93
N LEU A 692 -27.68 9.77 8.91
CA LEU A 692 -27.69 10.16 7.50
C LEU A 692 -29.09 9.95 6.91
N ARG A 693 -29.63 11.00 6.26
CA ARG A 693 -30.84 10.88 5.45
C ARG A 693 -30.55 10.03 4.20
N LEU A 694 -31.32 8.96 4.03
CA LEU A 694 -31.34 8.05 2.88
C LEU A 694 -32.45 8.43 1.88
#